data_AF-A0A9P7T2Q3-F1
#
_entry.id   AF-A0A9P7T2Q3-F1
#
_cell.length_a   1.000
_cell.length_b   1.000
_cell.length_c   1.000
_cell.angle_alpha   90.00
_cell.angle_beta   90.00
_cell.angle_gamma   90.00
#
_symmetry.space_group_name_H-M   'P 1'
#
loop_
_entity.id
_entity.type
_entity.pdbx_description
1 polymer ?
#
loop_
_entity_poly.entity_id
_entity_poly.type
_entity_poly.pdbx_seq_one_letter_code
_entity_poly.pdbx_strand_id
1 'polypeptide(L)'
;MPQDSATALAALLRAASMNDHNEILKAAMATLERNKTDELAQRTRVVALLKLDRFDDASRAISDGGAKLEKSCALEKAYALYKLGKLDKATTALESTVSHDRGLDHMAAQIAYRAEQFDASLSIYNRLLGSTCHEEDHDIRINIKAAEAQARWKDPAKLHDVDSQRFESFELCYNAAAANIAQGSFTVALELLQRALTLCDASDELSSEEKEEERRPILAQQVFALAKLGNIDRAREIHRSMKLDINSDLDLRVVVQNNQLVLENMPQNPFLLEKKTGTWLSRSTQTQLFDFQFHLLTRNTSIISMLAHKTTAVKKRVRRAANQSRSTSSGVELNNTSVTGAAAEMCGLPGKNVLKSLIRLSKRRPYDAGLALIIIQLHLRRKNLGAAIYTLDSLFSRLEDESNEQYHTLRFIPGLVALAVVLKRLQKRESSAKAELIEAARYWLQRPAPRAPSLLREAGAELVSSSSTDDLKLAGTIFGKLNQENPASPAASAGLVAALASGNAYAVEHHTALLPPTDSLVQGIKVSELISSGIMVSPRCSTSEKRLSYNDSSIERATKKRRRKLPKTLVDGQTPDPERWLPLRDRSSFRPKGKKGRRKMAELTQGGLVKEETIGLVGGGGVKIEKAAAFNASKKKKKTKK
;
A
#
# COMPACT_ATOMS: atom_id res chain seq x y z
N MET A 1 70.57 -5.54 -32.67
CA MET A 1 69.78 -6.05 -31.52
C MET A 1 68.42 -5.39 -31.59
N PRO A 2 67.32 -6.13 -31.79
CA PRO A 2 66.00 -5.52 -31.71
C PRO A 2 65.76 -5.06 -30.26
N GLN A 3 65.36 -3.81 -30.07
CA GLN A 3 64.91 -3.33 -28.76
C GLN A 3 63.79 -4.24 -28.26
N ASP A 4 63.93 -4.68 -27.01
CA ASP A 4 62.99 -5.56 -26.33
C ASP A 4 61.59 -4.94 -26.38
N SER A 5 60.60 -5.64 -26.95
CA SER A 5 59.28 -5.06 -27.26
C SER A 5 58.57 -4.51 -26.02
N ALA A 6 58.82 -5.13 -24.87
CA ALA A 6 58.35 -4.65 -23.57
C ALA A 6 58.97 -3.30 -23.19
N THR A 7 60.26 -3.08 -23.48
CA THR A 7 60.93 -1.79 -23.24
C THR A 7 60.45 -0.70 -24.20
N ALA A 8 60.11 -1.04 -25.44
CA ALA A 8 59.53 -0.10 -26.40
C ALA A 8 58.10 0.32 -26.03
N LEU A 9 57.26 -0.62 -25.57
CA LEU A 9 55.92 -0.31 -25.04
C LEU A 9 56.01 0.52 -23.76
N ALA A 10 56.91 0.16 -22.82
CA ALA A 10 57.10 0.92 -21.59
C ALA A 10 57.70 2.32 -21.81
N ALA A 11 58.47 2.51 -22.89
CA ALA A 11 58.96 3.82 -23.31
C ALA A 11 57.88 4.65 -24.01
N LEU A 12 57.03 4.03 -24.84
CA LEU A 12 55.87 4.67 -25.47
C LEU A 12 54.78 5.05 -24.46
N LEU A 13 54.51 4.22 -23.44
CA LEU A 13 53.59 4.57 -22.35
C LEU A 13 54.11 5.75 -21.51
N ARG A 14 55.44 5.94 -21.46
CA ARG A 14 56.08 7.10 -20.82
C ARG A 14 56.13 8.33 -21.71
N ALA A 15 56.12 8.16 -23.04
CA ALA A 15 56.24 9.23 -24.03
C ALA A 15 54.89 9.72 -24.57
N ALA A 16 53.86 8.87 -24.57
CA ALA A 16 52.49 9.31 -24.83
C ALA A 16 52.12 10.36 -23.79
N SER A 17 51.66 11.52 -24.25
CA SER A 17 51.05 12.49 -23.33
C SER A 17 49.98 11.74 -22.53
N MET A 18 49.99 11.87 -21.20
CA MET A 18 49.36 10.94 -20.25
C MET A 18 47.84 10.72 -20.42
N ASN A 19 47.19 11.34 -21.41
CA ASN A 19 45.74 11.29 -21.65
C ASN A 19 45.30 10.90 -23.08
N ASP A 20 46.18 10.67 -24.06
CA ASP A 20 45.72 10.19 -25.39
C ASP A 20 45.57 8.66 -25.43
N HIS A 21 44.41 8.19 -25.00
CA HIS A 21 44.07 6.77 -24.99
C HIS A 21 43.97 6.15 -26.39
N ASN A 22 43.81 6.93 -27.47
CA ASN A 22 43.85 6.41 -28.84
C ASN A 22 45.27 6.04 -29.27
N GLU A 23 46.26 6.86 -28.90
CA GLU A 23 47.67 6.55 -29.17
C GLU A 23 48.15 5.34 -28.35
N ILE A 24 47.76 5.29 -27.07
CA ILE A 24 48.02 4.13 -26.21
C ILE A 24 47.43 2.85 -26.81
N LEU A 25 46.20 2.92 -27.33
CA LEU A 25 45.55 1.79 -27.98
C LEU A 25 46.32 1.34 -29.24
N LYS A 26 46.74 2.29 -30.10
CA LYS A 26 47.53 1.99 -31.30
C LYS A 26 48.87 1.33 -30.97
N ALA A 27 49.58 1.84 -29.96
CA ALA A 27 50.86 1.29 -29.52
C ALA A 27 50.71 -0.13 -28.96
N ALA A 28 49.67 -0.37 -28.15
CA ALA A 28 49.34 -1.70 -27.63
C ALA A 28 49.02 -2.67 -28.78
N MET A 29 48.22 -2.25 -29.76
CA MET A 29 47.89 -3.06 -30.93
C MET A 29 49.13 -3.40 -31.77
N ALA A 30 50.02 -2.44 -32.04
CA ALA A 30 51.26 -2.68 -32.77
C ALA A 30 52.20 -3.67 -32.06
N THR A 31 52.18 -3.67 -30.72
CA THR A 31 52.92 -4.66 -29.92
C THR A 31 52.30 -6.05 -30.04
N LEU A 32 50.96 -6.14 -30.01
CA LEU A 32 50.21 -7.39 -30.16
C LEU A 32 50.33 -8.01 -31.57
N GLU A 33 50.55 -7.19 -32.60
CA GLU A 33 50.86 -7.69 -33.96
C GLU A 33 52.17 -8.48 -33.99
N ARG A 34 53.16 -8.07 -33.19
CA ARG A 34 54.46 -8.73 -33.08
C ARG A 34 54.42 -9.91 -32.11
N ASN A 35 53.72 -9.76 -30.99
CA ASN A 35 53.55 -10.80 -29.97
C ASN A 35 52.12 -10.83 -29.45
N LYS A 36 51.31 -11.76 -29.96
CA LYS A 36 49.89 -11.88 -29.59
C LYS A 36 49.65 -12.26 -28.13
N THR A 37 50.64 -12.85 -27.45
CA THR A 37 50.54 -13.31 -26.05
C THR A 37 51.20 -12.35 -25.06
N ASP A 38 51.57 -11.14 -25.48
CA ASP A 38 52.11 -10.11 -24.57
C ASP A 38 51.01 -9.62 -23.61
N GLU A 39 51.10 -10.04 -22.35
CA GLU A 39 50.08 -9.77 -21.32
C GLU A 39 49.94 -8.27 -20.99
N LEU A 40 51.05 -7.53 -20.98
CA LEU A 40 51.04 -6.10 -20.71
C LEU A 40 50.35 -5.36 -21.85
N ALA A 41 50.65 -5.72 -23.10
CA ALA A 41 50.01 -5.13 -24.27
C ALA A 41 48.51 -5.49 -24.34
N GLN A 42 48.13 -6.72 -23.98
CA GLN A 42 46.73 -7.14 -23.89
C GLN A 42 45.95 -6.32 -22.85
N ARG A 43 46.49 -6.18 -21.63
CA ARG A 43 45.84 -5.38 -20.57
C ARG A 43 45.78 -3.90 -20.92
N THR A 44 46.86 -3.35 -21.48
CA THR A 44 46.93 -1.95 -21.93
C THR A 44 45.87 -1.67 -23.00
N ARG A 45 45.69 -2.58 -23.97
CA ARG A 45 44.62 -2.49 -24.97
C ARG A 45 43.24 -2.45 -24.31
N VAL A 46 42.98 -3.32 -23.33
CA VAL A 46 41.68 -3.36 -22.62
C VAL A 46 41.42 -2.05 -21.88
N VAL A 47 42.37 -1.56 -21.09
CA VAL A 47 42.22 -0.31 -20.33
C VAL A 47 42.03 0.89 -21.26
N ALA A 48 42.79 0.97 -22.36
CA ALA A 48 42.63 2.03 -23.35
C ALA A 48 41.24 2.00 -24.00
N LEU A 49 40.72 0.81 -24.34
CA LEU A 49 39.36 0.66 -24.88
C LEU A 49 38.30 1.13 -23.88
N LEU A 50 38.46 0.81 -22.58
CA LEU A 50 37.54 1.29 -21.54
C LEU A 50 37.56 2.81 -21.38
N LYS A 51 38.75 3.41 -21.39
CA LYS A 51 38.92 4.86 -21.29
C LYS A 51 38.43 5.63 -22.51
N LEU A 52 38.26 4.95 -23.64
CA LEU A 52 37.63 5.47 -24.86
C LEU A 52 36.12 5.16 -24.94
N ASP A 53 35.51 4.68 -23.86
CA ASP A 53 34.10 4.23 -23.78
C ASP A 53 33.72 3.14 -24.80
N ARG A 54 34.72 2.40 -25.33
CA ARG A 54 34.53 1.30 -26.28
C ARG A 54 34.28 -0.02 -25.55
N PHE A 55 33.22 -0.07 -24.75
CA PHE A 55 32.95 -1.17 -23.81
C PHE A 55 32.74 -2.53 -24.49
N ASP A 56 32.03 -2.59 -25.63
CA ASP A 56 31.87 -3.85 -26.39
C ASP A 56 33.21 -4.35 -26.94
N ASP A 57 34.10 -3.45 -27.36
CA ASP A 57 35.43 -3.82 -27.88
C ASP A 57 36.34 -4.31 -26.76
N ALA A 58 36.29 -3.67 -25.58
CA ALA A 58 36.99 -4.11 -24.39
C ALA A 58 36.51 -5.50 -23.97
N SER A 59 35.19 -5.72 -23.91
CA SER A 59 34.62 -7.02 -23.57
C SER A 59 35.04 -8.11 -24.55
N ARG A 60 35.07 -7.83 -25.86
CA ARG A 60 35.55 -8.78 -26.88
C ARG A 60 37.05 -9.05 -26.73
N ALA A 61 37.86 -8.01 -26.56
CA ALA A 61 39.30 -8.14 -26.37
C ALA A 61 39.66 -9.04 -25.18
N ILE A 62 38.90 -8.94 -24.09
CA ILE A 62 39.07 -9.80 -22.90
C ILE A 62 38.74 -11.26 -23.24
N SER A 63 37.60 -11.52 -23.88
CA SER A 63 37.20 -12.89 -24.24
C SER A 63 38.11 -13.54 -25.28
N ASP A 64 38.58 -12.77 -26.26
CA ASP A 64 39.53 -13.25 -27.28
C ASP A 64 40.92 -13.56 -26.71
N GLY A 65 41.30 -12.92 -25.59
CA GLY A 65 42.58 -13.14 -24.91
C GLY A 65 42.66 -14.41 -24.05
N GLY A 66 41.56 -15.16 -23.93
CA GLY A 66 41.49 -16.44 -23.23
C GLY A 66 41.47 -16.32 -21.70
N ALA A 67 41.34 -17.47 -21.03
CA ALA A 67 41.05 -17.55 -19.59
C ALA A 67 42.08 -16.84 -18.67
N LYS A 68 43.35 -16.76 -19.10
CA LYS A 68 44.39 -16.07 -18.33
C LYS A 68 44.15 -14.55 -18.28
N LEU A 69 43.85 -13.95 -19.43
CA LEU A 69 43.52 -12.52 -19.51
C LEU A 69 42.18 -12.22 -18.84
N GLU A 70 41.18 -13.10 -18.99
CA GLU A 70 39.90 -12.92 -18.31
C GLU A 70 40.05 -12.86 -16.78
N LYS A 71 40.94 -13.69 -16.21
CA LYS A 71 41.21 -13.68 -14.77
C LYS A 71 41.99 -12.43 -14.32
N SER A 72 42.93 -11.95 -15.13
CA SER A 72 43.72 -10.75 -14.77
C SER A 72 42.97 -9.43 -15.00
N CYS A 73 41.99 -9.43 -15.89
CA CYS A 73 41.13 -8.29 -16.22
C CYS A 73 39.70 -8.47 -15.68
N ALA A 74 39.52 -9.14 -14.54
CA ALA A 74 38.20 -9.45 -14.00
C ALA A 74 37.40 -8.18 -13.68
N LEU A 75 38.05 -7.16 -13.09
CA LEU A 75 37.45 -5.87 -12.79
C LEU A 75 37.04 -5.13 -14.08
N GLU A 76 37.94 -5.07 -15.06
CA GLU A 76 37.73 -4.45 -16.36
C GLU A 76 36.58 -5.14 -17.13
N LYS A 77 36.47 -6.48 -17.04
CA LYS A 77 35.37 -7.26 -17.61
C LYS A 77 34.04 -6.93 -16.95
N ALA A 78 33.99 -6.91 -15.62
CA ALA A 78 32.79 -6.56 -14.86
C ALA A 78 32.34 -5.13 -15.17
N TYR A 79 33.28 -4.18 -15.22
CA TYR A 79 33.02 -2.78 -15.57
C TYR A 79 32.46 -2.64 -16.99
N ALA A 80 33.07 -3.31 -17.99
CA ALA A 80 32.57 -3.30 -19.36
C ALA A 80 31.13 -3.83 -19.44
N LEU A 81 30.85 -4.96 -18.79
CA LEU A 81 29.51 -5.57 -18.77
C LEU A 81 28.49 -4.69 -18.07
N TYR A 82 28.88 -4.03 -16.98
CA TYR A 82 28.06 -3.05 -16.27
C TYR A 82 27.69 -1.85 -17.16
N LYS A 83 28.66 -1.23 -17.83
CA LYS A 83 28.42 -0.09 -18.73
C LYS A 83 27.56 -0.47 -19.95
N LEU A 84 27.60 -1.73 -20.37
CA LEU A 84 26.73 -2.30 -21.41
C LEU A 84 25.33 -2.69 -20.90
N GLY A 85 25.01 -2.47 -19.62
CA GLY A 85 23.74 -2.84 -19.01
C GLY A 85 23.52 -4.35 -18.85
N LYS A 86 24.57 -5.17 -19.03
CA LYS A 86 24.51 -6.64 -18.92
C LYS A 86 24.73 -7.07 -17.46
N LEU A 87 23.85 -6.61 -16.56
CA LEU A 87 24.02 -6.74 -15.11
C LEU A 87 24.19 -8.19 -14.65
N ASP A 88 23.35 -9.13 -15.11
CA ASP A 88 23.46 -10.55 -14.73
C ASP A 88 24.84 -11.14 -15.06
N LYS A 89 25.36 -10.81 -16.26
CA LYS A 89 26.69 -11.27 -16.68
C LYS A 89 27.79 -10.63 -15.86
N ALA A 90 27.63 -9.36 -15.48
CA ALA A 90 28.58 -8.65 -14.63
C ALA A 90 28.64 -9.27 -13.23
N THR A 91 27.48 -9.62 -12.64
CA THR A 91 27.39 -10.33 -11.36
C THR A 91 28.09 -11.69 -11.43
N THR A 92 27.77 -12.51 -12.43
CA THR A 92 28.42 -13.83 -12.60
C THR A 92 29.93 -13.71 -12.80
N ALA A 93 30.41 -12.68 -13.52
CA ALA A 93 31.84 -12.45 -13.69
C ALA A 93 32.54 -12.18 -12.35
N LEU A 94 31.91 -11.41 -11.46
CA LEU A 94 32.46 -11.13 -10.12
C LEU A 94 32.44 -12.36 -9.21
N GLU A 95 31.34 -13.13 -9.18
CA GLU A 95 31.22 -14.34 -8.36
C GLU A 95 32.26 -15.42 -8.72
N SER A 96 32.68 -15.46 -9.99
CA SER A 96 33.72 -16.40 -10.45
C SER A 96 35.14 -16.05 -9.97
N THR A 97 35.31 -14.89 -9.33
CA THR A 97 36.60 -14.39 -8.88
C THR A 97 36.82 -14.72 -7.40
N VAL A 98 37.87 -15.48 -7.09
CA VAL A 98 38.20 -15.91 -5.71
C VAL A 98 38.89 -14.79 -4.89
N SER A 99 39.29 -13.70 -5.55
CA SER A 99 40.03 -12.61 -4.92
C SER A 99 39.08 -11.51 -4.41
N HIS A 100 39.18 -11.19 -3.12
CA HIS A 100 38.58 -9.99 -2.55
C HIS A 100 39.50 -8.79 -2.76
N ASP A 101 39.39 -8.19 -3.95
CA ASP A 101 39.98 -6.89 -4.23
C ASP A 101 38.96 -5.79 -3.91
N ARG A 102 39.44 -4.68 -3.34
CA ARG A 102 38.61 -3.53 -2.96
C ARG A 102 37.89 -2.94 -4.18
N GLY A 103 38.55 -2.92 -5.34
CA GLY A 103 37.94 -2.48 -6.60
C GLY A 103 36.80 -3.40 -7.06
N LEU A 104 36.93 -4.71 -6.87
CA LEU A 104 35.86 -5.68 -7.18
C LEU A 104 34.67 -5.53 -6.23
N ASP A 105 34.92 -5.24 -4.95
CA ASP A 105 33.86 -4.97 -3.97
C ASP A 105 33.07 -3.69 -4.34
N HIS A 106 33.73 -2.61 -4.76
CA HIS A 106 33.06 -1.41 -5.29
C HIS A 106 32.20 -1.73 -6.51
N MET A 107 32.75 -2.48 -7.47
CA MET A 107 32.01 -2.88 -8.66
C MET A 107 30.79 -3.76 -8.31
N ALA A 108 30.94 -4.68 -7.36
CA ALA A 108 29.84 -5.50 -6.85
C ALA A 108 28.73 -4.63 -6.24
N ALA A 109 29.10 -3.64 -5.43
CA ALA A 109 28.15 -2.72 -4.82
C ALA A 109 27.40 -1.86 -5.86
N GLN A 110 28.09 -1.38 -6.89
CA GLN A 110 27.50 -0.61 -8.00
C GLN A 110 26.57 -1.45 -8.88
N ILE A 111 26.94 -2.70 -9.18
CA ILE A 111 26.07 -3.64 -9.91
C ILE A 111 24.83 -3.96 -9.09
N ALA A 112 24.99 -4.28 -7.80
CA ALA A 112 23.87 -4.53 -6.90
C ALA A 112 22.93 -3.32 -6.80
N TYR A 113 23.47 -2.09 -6.71
CA TYR A 113 22.68 -0.87 -6.74
C TYR A 113 21.87 -0.74 -8.04
N ARG A 114 22.52 -0.95 -9.21
CA ARG A 114 21.85 -0.81 -10.51
C ARG A 114 20.83 -1.92 -10.78
N ALA A 115 21.04 -3.10 -10.21
CA ALA A 115 20.11 -4.23 -10.19
C ALA A 115 19.02 -4.10 -9.12
N GLU A 116 18.94 -2.96 -8.43
CA GLU A 116 18.00 -2.65 -7.35
C GLU A 116 18.01 -3.63 -6.16
N GLN A 117 19.15 -4.27 -5.93
CA GLN A 117 19.46 -5.06 -4.75
C GLN A 117 20.11 -4.14 -3.70
N PHE A 118 19.37 -3.12 -3.27
CA PHE A 118 19.90 -2.05 -2.42
C PHE A 118 20.42 -2.56 -1.07
N ASP A 119 19.77 -3.56 -0.46
CA ASP A 119 20.22 -4.17 0.80
C ASP A 119 21.62 -4.82 0.63
N ALA A 120 21.88 -5.48 -0.51
CA ALA A 120 23.18 -6.07 -0.82
C ALA A 120 24.24 -4.99 -1.07
N SER A 121 23.90 -3.95 -1.83
CA SER A 121 24.77 -2.79 -2.07
C SER A 121 25.19 -2.11 -0.77
N LEU A 122 24.22 -1.85 0.12
CA LEU A 122 24.46 -1.27 1.45
C LEU A 122 25.36 -2.15 2.32
N SER A 123 25.15 -3.46 2.32
CA SER A 123 25.99 -4.40 3.07
C SER A 123 27.45 -4.32 2.62
N ILE A 124 27.69 -4.28 1.31
CA ILE A 124 29.05 -4.19 0.74
C ILE A 124 29.69 -2.85 1.08
N TYR A 125 29.01 -1.73 0.87
CA TYR A 125 29.56 -0.41 1.19
C TYR A 125 29.84 -0.20 2.68
N ASN A 126 28.97 -0.69 3.58
CA ASN A 126 29.24 -0.64 5.02
C ASN A 126 30.48 -1.45 5.40
N ARG A 127 30.72 -2.59 4.75
CA ARG A 127 31.95 -3.36 4.93
C ARG A 127 33.19 -2.61 4.42
N LEU A 128 33.07 -1.92 3.29
CA LEU A 128 34.15 -1.07 2.74
C LEU A 128 34.48 0.12 3.66
N LEU A 129 33.46 0.75 4.24
CA LEU A 129 33.62 1.88 5.17
C LEU A 129 34.27 1.46 6.51
N GLY A 130 34.03 0.22 6.95
CA GLY A 130 34.62 -0.34 8.18
C GLY A 130 36.07 -0.82 8.05
N SER A 131 36.71 -0.61 6.90
CA SER A 131 38.09 -1.03 6.65
C SER A 131 39.12 0.08 6.95
N THR A 132 40.41 -0.20 6.77
CA THR A 132 41.50 0.72 7.15
C THR A 132 41.82 1.82 6.14
N CYS A 133 41.13 1.85 4.99
CA CYS A 133 41.34 2.86 3.96
C CYS A 133 40.24 3.92 4.06
N HIS A 134 40.62 5.18 4.33
CA HIS A 134 39.68 6.28 4.59
C HIS A 134 39.60 7.33 3.48
N GLU A 135 40.42 7.22 2.42
CA GLU A 135 40.50 8.22 1.34
C GLU A 135 39.17 8.38 0.58
N GLU A 136 38.39 7.31 0.48
CA GLU A 136 37.13 7.21 -0.26
C GLU A 136 35.89 7.17 0.66
N ASP A 137 36.06 7.42 1.96
CA ASP A 137 34.96 7.35 2.94
C ASP A 137 33.83 8.32 2.59
N HIS A 138 34.18 9.48 2.01
CA HIS A 138 33.21 10.47 1.56
C HIS A 138 32.33 9.92 0.43
N ASP A 139 32.95 9.37 -0.62
CA ASP A 139 32.25 8.79 -1.77
C ASP A 139 31.40 7.58 -1.37
N ILE A 140 31.93 6.73 -0.47
CA ILE A 140 31.18 5.59 0.08
C ILE A 140 29.95 6.09 0.83
N ARG A 141 30.06 7.14 1.65
CA ARG A 141 28.90 7.70 2.37
C ARG A 141 27.85 8.26 1.43
N ILE A 142 28.25 8.93 0.34
CA ILE A 142 27.32 9.39 -0.70
C ILE A 142 26.59 8.20 -1.32
N ASN A 143 27.32 7.15 -1.69
CA ASN A 143 26.76 5.94 -2.30
C ASN A 143 25.81 5.18 -1.36
N ILE A 144 26.17 5.06 -0.07
CA ILE A 144 25.28 4.51 0.97
C ILE A 144 24.00 5.32 1.02
N LYS A 145 24.09 6.65 1.09
CA LYS A 145 22.91 7.52 1.18
C LYS A 145 22.02 7.43 -0.05
N ALA A 146 22.61 7.31 -1.24
CA ALA A 146 21.88 7.07 -2.48
C ALA A 146 21.13 5.73 -2.43
N ALA A 147 21.81 4.65 -2.02
CA ALA A 147 21.20 3.32 -1.88
C ALA A 147 20.07 3.30 -0.84
N GLU A 148 20.23 3.98 0.30
CA GLU A 148 19.16 4.17 1.29
C GLU A 148 17.95 4.90 0.71
N ALA A 149 18.18 5.98 -0.03
CA ALA A 149 17.12 6.76 -0.65
C ALA A 149 16.32 5.93 -1.68
N GLN A 150 17.01 5.18 -2.55
CA GLN A 150 16.34 4.32 -3.53
C GLN A 150 15.65 3.12 -2.88
N ALA A 151 16.21 2.54 -1.82
CA ALA A 151 15.55 1.49 -1.04
C ALA A 151 14.21 1.95 -0.47
N ARG A 152 14.14 3.19 0.04
CA ARG A 152 12.90 3.81 0.54
C ARG A 152 11.90 4.09 -0.58
N TRP A 153 12.35 4.43 -1.79
CA TRP A 153 11.46 4.56 -2.94
C TRP A 153 10.88 3.23 -3.39
N LYS A 154 11.70 2.17 -3.39
CA LYS A 154 11.29 0.81 -3.76
C LYS A 154 10.33 0.21 -2.74
N ASP A 155 10.59 0.43 -1.45
CA ASP A 155 9.74 0.00 -0.35
C ASP A 155 9.56 1.11 0.71
N PRO A 156 8.55 1.98 0.55
CA PRO A 156 8.26 3.05 1.50
C PRO A 156 7.86 2.57 2.89
N ALA A 157 7.52 1.28 3.05
CA ALA A 157 7.12 0.72 4.34
C ALA A 157 8.32 0.40 5.24
N LYS A 158 9.56 0.36 4.72
CA LYS A 158 10.79 0.35 5.52
C LYS A 158 10.98 1.72 6.19
N LEU A 159 10.27 1.92 7.30
CA LEU A 159 10.41 3.08 8.18
C LEU A 159 11.77 3.01 8.88
N HIS A 160 12.69 3.89 8.46
CA HIS A 160 13.89 4.21 9.20
C HIS A 160 13.80 5.67 9.66
N ASP A 161 14.38 5.95 10.82
CA ASP A 161 14.35 7.27 11.43
C ASP A 161 14.84 8.37 10.48
N VAL A 162 14.25 9.55 10.67
CA VAL A 162 14.63 10.76 9.95
C VAL A 162 16.01 11.14 10.44
N ASP A 163 16.97 11.05 9.52
CA ASP A 163 18.36 11.40 9.79
C ASP A 163 18.42 12.91 10.09
N SER A 164 18.59 13.24 11.37
CA SER A 164 18.64 14.63 11.87
C SER A 164 20.02 15.25 11.69
N GLN A 165 20.89 14.58 10.92
CA GLN A 165 22.27 14.99 10.71
C GLN A 165 22.36 16.21 9.79
N ARG A 166 23.29 17.11 10.14
CA ARG A 166 23.74 18.14 9.21
C ARG A 166 24.68 17.48 8.21
N PHE A 167 24.29 17.50 6.94
CA PHE A 167 25.13 16.96 5.86
C PHE A 167 26.12 18.02 5.39
N GLU A 168 27.34 17.57 5.09
CA GLU A 168 28.48 18.42 4.77
C GLU A 168 28.58 18.74 3.26
N SER A 169 28.10 17.83 2.40
CA SER A 169 28.10 17.99 0.93
C SER A 169 26.70 18.12 0.35
N PHE A 170 26.60 18.68 -0.86
CA PHE A 170 25.30 18.88 -1.51
C PHE A 170 24.68 17.55 -1.99
N GLU A 171 25.49 16.56 -2.34
CA GLU A 171 25.07 15.21 -2.75
C GLU A 171 24.42 14.46 -1.58
N LEU A 172 25.01 14.56 -0.38
CA LEU A 172 24.43 14.01 0.83
C LEU A 172 23.09 14.68 1.17
N CYS A 173 23.00 16.01 1.07
CA CYS A 173 21.74 16.74 1.21
C CYS A 173 20.70 16.29 0.18
N TYR A 174 21.10 16.14 -1.09
CA TYR A 174 20.21 15.72 -2.18
C TYR A 174 19.68 14.29 -1.95
N ASN A 175 20.55 13.34 -1.61
CA ASN A 175 20.15 11.96 -1.33
C ASN A 175 19.26 11.87 -0.08
N ALA A 176 19.57 12.62 0.98
CA ALA A 176 18.71 12.70 2.16
C ALA A 176 17.34 13.32 1.83
N ALA A 177 17.30 14.35 0.98
CA ALA A 177 16.04 14.91 0.50
C ALA A 177 15.25 13.89 -0.31
N ALA A 178 15.87 13.18 -1.25
CA ALA A 178 15.23 12.14 -2.04
C ALA A 178 14.61 11.04 -1.17
N ALA A 179 15.28 10.69 -0.07
CA ALA A 179 14.79 9.74 0.93
C ALA A 179 13.54 10.28 1.68
N ASN A 180 13.55 11.56 2.07
CA ASN A 180 12.40 12.22 2.71
C ASN A 180 11.21 12.36 1.74
N ILE A 181 11.47 12.60 0.45
CA ILE A 181 10.43 12.61 -0.60
C ILE A 181 9.77 11.23 -0.69
N ALA A 182 10.55 10.14 -0.66
CA ALA A 182 10.02 8.78 -0.71
C ALA A 182 9.05 8.48 0.45
N GLN A 183 9.35 9.03 1.63
CA GLN A 183 8.53 8.87 2.85
C GLN A 183 7.33 9.85 2.91
N GLY A 184 7.23 10.80 1.99
CA GLY A 184 6.18 11.82 1.99
C GLY A 184 6.46 13.04 2.90
N SER A 185 7.65 13.13 3.48
CA SER A 185 8.11 14.26 4.31
C SER A 185 8.59 15.43 3.43
N PHE A 186 7.68 15.99 2.63
CA PHE A 186 8.03 16.97 1.59
C PHE A 186 8.56 18.31 2.13
N THR A 187 8.16 18.73 3.33
CA THR A 187 8.66 19.97 3.95
C THR A 187 10.13 19.86 4.30
N VAL A 188 10.53 18.80 5.00
CA VAL A 188 11.93 18.50 5.33
C VAL A 188 12.75 18.32 4.06
N ALA A 189 12.21 17.63 3.05
CA ALA A 189 12.87 17.50 1.77
C ALA A 189 13.16 18.84 1.10
N LEU A 190 12.25 19.82 1.16
CA LEU A 190 12.49 21.15 0.60
C LEU A 190 13.61 21.91 1.31
N GLU A 191 13.69 21.82 2.63
CA GLU A 191 14.78 22.42 3.41
C GLU A 191 16.14 21.82 3.03
N LEU A 192 16.20 20.49 2.91
CA LEU A 192 17.40 19.77 2.47
C LEU A 192 17.79 20.12 1.02
N LEU A 193 16.84 20.24 0.09
CA LEU A 193 17.12 20.65 -1.28
C LEU A 193 17.61 22.09 -1.38
N GLN A 194 17.06 23.01 -0.57
CA GLN A 194 17.56 24.39 -0.49
C GLN A 194 18.99 24.44 0.05
N ARG A 195 19.29 23.60 1.05
CA ARG A 195 20.65 23.44 1.56
C ARG A 195 21.58 22.87 0.49
N ALA A 196 21.15 21.86 -0.26
CA ALA A 196 21.92 21.28 -1.37
C ALA A 196 22.26 22.35 -2.43
N LEU A 197 21.29 23.17 -2.84
CA LEU A 197 21.55 24.28 -3.77
C LEU A 197 22.58 25.27 -3.21
N THR A 198 22.44 25.64 -1.94
CA THR A 198 23.37 26.58 -1.29
C THR A 198 24.80 26.03 -1.25
N LEU A 199 24.96 24.74 -0.96
CA LEU A 199 26.25 24.06 -0.94
C LEU A 199 26.84 23.91 -2.35
N CYS A 200 26.01 23.59 -3.35
CA CYS A 200 26.42 23.52 -4.75
C CYS A 200 26.88 24.89 -5.27
N ASP A 201 26.14 25.96 -4.97
CA ASP A 201 26.48 27.32 -5.38
C ASP A 201 27.80 27.79 -4.74
N ALA A 202 28.06 27.37 -3.49
CA ALA A 202 29.25 27.69 -2.73
C ALA A 202 30.47 26.77 -2.99
N SER A 203 30.34 25.73 -3.82
CA SER A 203 31.45 24.82 -4.12
C SER A 203 32.51 25.52 -4.99
N ASP A 204 33.76 25.52 -4.57
CA ASP A 204 34.87 26.06 -5.35
C ASP A 204 35.47 25.04 -6.34
N GLU A 205 35.05 23.76 -6.23
CA GLU A 205 35.54 22.65 -7.05
C GLU A 205 34.85 22.59 -8.42
N LEU A 206 33.68 23.24 -8.55
CA LEU A 206 32.85 23.20 -9.75
C LEU A 206 32.95 24.52 -10.52
N SER A 207 33.14 24.41 -11.84
CA SER A 207 32.97 25.52 -12.78
C SER A 207 31.51 26.01 -12.79
N SER A 208 31.26 27.19 -13.37
CA SER A 208 29.89 27.72 -13.49
C SER A 208 28.98 26.82 -14.34
N GLU A 209 29.54 26.11 -15.31
CA GLU A 209 28.80 25.17 -16.15
C GLU A 209 28.45 23.90 -15.35
N GLU A 210 29.41 23.30 -14.66
CA GLU A 210 29.19 22.12 -13.81
C GLU A 210 28.21 22.40 -12.66
N LYS A 211 28.30 23.57 -12.02
CA LYS A 211 27.31 24.00 -11.02
C LYS A 211 25.91 24.00 -11.60
N GLU A 212 25.72 24.51 -12.80
CA GLU A 212 24.40 24.54 -13.41
C GLU A 212 23.92 23.12 -13.80
N GLU A 213 24.82 22.21 -14.17
CA GLU A 213 24.49 20.80 -14.39
C GLU A 213 24.01 20.11 -13.10
N GLU A 214 24.72 20.29 -11.99
CA GLU A 214 24.40 19.73 -10.68
C GLU A 214 23.13 20.33 -10.07
N ARG A 215 22.84 21.61 -10.35
CA ARG A 215 21.63 22.28 -9.85
C ARG A 215 20.36 21.72 -10.46
N ARG A 216 20.35 21.31 -11.74
CA ARG A 216 19.11 20.93 -12.44
C ARG A 216 18.39 19.72 -11.79
N PRO A 217 19.05 18.61 -11.42
CA PRO A 217 18.42 17.53 -10.68
C PRO A 217 17.83 17.99 -9.33
N ILE A 218 18.54 18.86 -8.60
CA ILE A 218 18.08 19.40 -7.31
C ILE A 218 16.81 20.23 -7.50
N LEU A 219 16.79 21.14 -8.50
CA LEU A 219 15.63 21.95 -8.85
C LEU A 219 14.46 21.07 -9.32
N ALA A 220 14.70 20.01 -10.09
CA ALA A 220 13.66 19.09 -10.54
C ALA A 220 12.96 18.38 -9.37
N GLN A 221 13.71 17.97 -8.34
CA GLN A 221 13.13 17.42 -7.11
C GLN A 221 12.40 18.49 -6.28
N GLN A 222 12.90 19.73 -6.27
CA GLN A 222 12.25 20.84 -5.58
C GLN A 222 10.88 21.16 -6.19
N VAL A 223 10.79 21.17 -7.53
CA VAL A 223 9.53 21.30 -8.26
C VAL A 223 8.56 20.18 -7.88
N PHE A 224 9.03 18.94 -7.82
CA PHE A 224 8.19 17.80 -7.41
C PHE A 224 7.66 17.98 -5.97
N ALA A 225 8.52 18.30 -5.01
CA ALA A 225 8.13 18.47 -3.61
C ALA A 225 7.17 19.67 -3.41
N LEU A 226 7.42 20.81 -4.08
CA LEU A 226 6.50 21.95 -4.07
C LEU A 226 5.13 21.59 -4.66
N ALA A 227 5.10 20.84 -5.77
CA ALA A 227 3.86 20.38 -6.37
C ALA A 227 3.07 19.46 -5.43
N LYS A 228 3.77 18.58 -4.68
CA LYS A 228 3.15 17.71 -3.66
C LYS A 228 2.57 18.47 -2.46
N LEU A 229 3.16 19.60 -2.11
CA LEU A 229 2.65 20.50 -1.07
C LEU A 229 1.54 21.45 -1.58
N GLY A 230 1.19 21.38 -2.86
CA GLY A 230 0.18 22.25 -3.46
C GLY A 230 0.68 23.66 -3.80
N ASN A 231 1.97 23.94 -3.65
CA ASN A 231 2.57 25.22 -4.03
C ASN A 231 2.93 25.23 -5.53
N ILE A 232 1.89 25.17 -6.37
CA ILE A 232 2.02 24.99 -7.82
C ILE A 232 2.67 26.20 -8.49
N ASP A 233 2.41 27.43 -8.02
CA ASP A 233 2.93 28.63 -8.66
C ASP A 233 4.44 28.75 -8.52
N ARG A 234 4.98 28.51 -7.33
CA ARG A 234 6.43 28.46 -7.10
C ARG A 234 7.09 27.30 -7.83
N ALA A 235 6.43 26.14 -7.86
CA ALA A 235 6.91 25.00 -8.66
C ALA A 235 7.00 25.36 -10.15
N ARG A 236 6.04 26.11 -10.69
CA ARG A 236 6.02 26.56 -12.08
C ARG A 236 7.08 27.60 -12.39
N GLU A 237 7.37 28.50 -11.46
CA GLU A 237 8.45 29.48 -11.58
C GLU A 237 9.80 28.78 -11.72
N ILE A 238 10.12 27.87 -10.79
CA ILE A 238 11.37 27.11 -10.81
C ILE A 238 11.46 26.20 -12.04
N HIS A 239 10.34 25.58 -12.44
CA HIS A 239 10.29 24.78 -13.66
C HIS A 239 10.65 25.61 -14.92
N ARG A 240 10.21 26.87 -14.99
CA ARG A 240 10.52 27.76 -16.12
C ARG A 240 11.95 28.26 -16.11
N SER A 241 12.60 28.37 -14.94
CA SER A 241 14.00 28.77 -14.86
C SER A 241 14.96 27.66 -15.31
N MET A 242 14.55 26.39 -15.22
CA MET A 242 15.35 25.26 -15.72
C MET A 242 15.40 25.26 -17.25
N LYS A 243 16.57 25.58 -17.80
CA LYS A 243 16.82 25.46 -19.24
C LYS A 243 17.33 24.05 -19.53
N LEU A 244 16.52 23.25 -20.21
CA LEU A 244 16.92 21.93 -20.72
C LEU A 244 17.06 22.01 -22.24
N ASP A 245 18.18 21.51 -22.75
CA ASP A 245 18.50 21.48 -24.17
C ASP A 245 18.62 20.04 -24.70
N ILE A 246 19.15 19.89 -25.92
CA ILE A 246 19.29 18.55 -26.52
C ILE A 246 20.42 17.73 -25.86
N ASN A 247 21.42 18.41 -25.29
CA ASN A 247 22.62 17.84 -24.68
C ASN A 247 22.41 17.46 -23.21
N SER A 248 21.42 18.06 -22.55
CA SER A 248 21.03 17.74 -21.18
C SER A 248 20.71 16.25 -21.01
N ASP A 249 21.04 15.74 -19.83
CA ASP A 249 20.81 14.35 -19.44
C ASP A 249 19.39 13.87 -19.79
N LEU A 250 19.29 12.68 -20.40
CA LEU A 250 18.03 12.16 -20.91
C LEU A 250 17.07 11.81 -19.76
N ASP A 251 17.58 11.22 -18.68
CA ASP A 251 16.78 10.78 -17.54
C ASP A 251 16.15 11.99 -16.87
N LEU A 252 16.93 13.03 -16.62
CA LEU A 252 16.49 14.33 -16.10
C LEU A 252 15.40 14.95 -16.98
N ARG A 253 15.58 14.98 -18.31
CA ARG A 253 14.57 15.53 -19.23
C ARG A 253 13.24 14.80 -19.15
N VAL A 254 13.27 13.46 -19.11
CA VAL A 254 12.04 12.66 -18.97
C VAL A 254 11.34 12.98 -17.65
N VAL A 255 12.09 13.08 -16.54
CA VAL A 255 11.53 13.42 -15.22
C VAL A 255 10.92 14.81 -15.21
N VAL A 256 11.63 15.82 -15.72
CA VAL A 256 11.15 17.21 -15.75
C VAL A 256 9.91 17.35 -16.64
N GLN A 257 9.88 16.69 -17.80
CA GLN A 257 8.71 16.69 -18.68
C GLN A 257 7.51 15.98 -18.06
N ASN A 258 7.72 14.88 -17.33
CA ASN A 258 6.65 14.23 -16.57
C ASN A 258 6.13 15.14 -15.45
N ASN A 259 7.00 15.85 -14.72
CA ASN A 259 6.60 16.76 -13.66
C ASN A 259 5.83 17.97 -14.20
N GLN A 260 6.20 18.48 -15.38
CA GLN A 260 5.50 19.58 -16.05
C GLN A 260 4.00 19.30 -16.21
N LEU A 261 3.62 18.05 -16.46
CA LEU A 261 2.21 17.66 -16.67
C LEU A 261 1.31 18.02 -15.48
N VAL A 262 1.87 18.06 -14.26
CA VAL A 262 1.12 18.41 -13.04
C VAL A 262 1.02 19.94 -12.85
N LEU A 263 1.97 20.70 -13.41
CA LEU A 263 2.04 22.16 -13.25
C LEU A 263 1.13 22.93 -14.22
N GLU A 264 0.70 22.27 -15.29
CA GLU A 264 -0.24 22.82 -16.26
C GLU A 264 -1.68 22.73 -15.72
N ASN A 265 -2.39 23.86 -15.68
CA ASN A 265 -3.81 23.87 -15.30
C ASN A 265 -4.60 23.08 -16.36
N MET A 266 -5.26 21.98 -15.99
CA MET A 266 -6.16 21.24 -16.89
C MET A 266 -7.34 22.15 -17.32
N PRO A 267 -7.72 22.22 -18.61
CA PRO A 267 -7.76 21.11 -19.56
C PRO A 267 -6.92 21.36 -20.83
N GLN A 268 -5.74 20.74 -20.89
CA GLN A 268 -5.07 20.54 -22.18
C GLN A 268 -5.89 19.52 -22.98
N ASN A 269 -6.06 19.75 -24.28
CA ASN A 269 -6.70 18.78 -25.18
C ASN A 269 -6.06 17.39 -24.96
N PRO A 270 -6.81 16.35 -24.50
CA PRO A 270 -6.23 15.06 -24.14
C PRO A 270 -5.45 14.39 -25.28
N PHE A 271 -5.84 14.64 -26.53
CA PHE A 271 -5.13 14.15 -27.71
C PHE A 271 -3.80 14.88 -27.93
N LEU A 272 -3.74 16.19 -27.66
CA LEU A 272 -2.48 16.95 -27.69
C LEU A 272 -1.57 16.53 -26.55
N LEU A 273 -2.10 16.33 -25.34
CA LEU A 273 -1.35 15.84 -24.19
C LEU A 273 -0.74 14.47 -24.50
N GLU A 274 -1.54 13.54 -25.04
CA GLU A 274 -1.09 12.22 -25.49
C GLU A 274 -0.01 12.32 -26.57
N LYS A 275 -0.17 13.21 -27.57
CA LYS A 275 0.83 13.45 -28.62
C LYS A 275 2.14 13.96 -28.03
N LYS A 276 2.08 14.99 -27.17
CA LYS A 276 3.25 15.57 -26.49
C LYS A 276 3.97 14.52 -25.64
N THR A 277 3.23 13.77 -24.82
CA THR A 277 3.77 12.69 -23.99
C THR A 277 4.47 11.63 -24.83
N GLY A 278 3.87 11.24 -25.97
CA GLY A 278 4.47 10.26 -26.88
C GLY A 278 5.83 10.67 -27.45
N THR A 279 6.11 11.97 -27.60
CA THR A 279 7.38 12.45 -28.18
C THR A 279 8.58 12.18 -27.28
N TRP A 280 8.43 12.35 -25.97
CA TRP A 280 9.53 12.12 -25.03
C TRP A 280 9.51 10.73 -24.41
N LEU A 281 8.34 10.12 -24.27
CA LEU A 281 8.23 8.75 -23.79
C LEU A 281 8.86 7.74 -24.75
N SER A 282 8.85 8.00 -26.06
CA SER A 282 9.56 7.13 -27.02
C SER A 282 11.05 7.02 -26.74
N ARG A 283 11.64 8.02 -26.07
CA ARG A 283 13.05 8.04 -25.66
C ARG A 283 13.27 7.45 -24.27
N SER A 284 12.22 7.22 -23.48
CA SER A 284 12.34 6.65 -22.12
C SER A 284 12.77 5.17 -22.11
N THR A 285 12.90 4.52 -23.26
CA THR A 285 13.51 3.18 -23.34
C THR A 285 15.03 3.24 -23.39
N GLN A 286 15.61 4.43 -23.60
CA GLN A 286 17.05 4.68 -23.62
C GLN A 286 17.56 5.24 -22.28
N THR A 287 16.66 5.53 -21.34
CA THR A 287 16.99 6.08 -20.02
C THR A 287 17.49 4.99 -19.09
N GLN A 288 18.27 5.39 -18.07
CA GLN A 288 18.75 4.48 -17.03
C GLN A 288 17.88 4.49 -15.76
N LEU A 289 16.59 4.78 -15.90
CA LEU A 289 15.62 4.72 -14.81
C LEU A 289 15.58 3.33 -14.14
N PHE A 290 15.29 3.34 -12.85
CA PHE A 290 14.92 2.14 -12.11
C PHE A 290 13.54 1.64 -12.55
N ASP A 291 13.29 0.35 -12.39
CA ASP A 291 12.04 -0.32 -12.74
C ASP A 291 10.86 0.35 -12.03
N PHE A 292 10.97 0.61 -10.72
CA PHE A 292 9.90 1.30 -9.98
C PHE A 292 9.60 2.71 -10.51
N GLN A 293 10.60 3.44 -11.02
CA GLN A 293 10.41 4.75 -11.67
C GLN A 293 9.74 4.59 -13.04
N PHE A 294 10.20 3.61 -13.83
CA PHE A 294 9.62 3.27 -15.12
C PHE A 294 8.15 2.86 -15.00
N HIS A 295 7.78 2.13 -13.95
CA HIS A 295 6.40 1.75 -13.67
C HIS A 295 5.52 2.96 -13.34
N LEU A 296 6.04 3.96 -12.63
CA LEU A 296 5.32 5.22 -12.38
C LEU A 296 5.07 5.99 -13.69
N LEU A 297 6.07 6.06 -14.58
CA LEU A 297 5.89 6.66 -15.91
C LEU A 297 4.85 5.89 -16.73
N THR A 298 4.94 4.56 -16.75
CA THR A 298 4.00 3.68 -17.45
C THR A 298 2.57 3.86 -16.95
N ARG A 299 2.39 4.04 -15.63
CA ARG A 299 1.09 4.36 -15.03
C ARG A 299 0.59 5.71 -15.53
N ASN A 300 1.41 6.76 -15.47
CA ASN A 300 1.03 8.10 -15.90
C ASN A 300 0.65 8.11 -17.39
N THR A 301 1.43 7.46 -18.26
CA THR A 301 1.09 7.28 -19.67
C THR A 301 -0.23 6.55 -19.85
N SER A 302 -0.49 5.50 -19.07
CA SER A 302 -1.76 4.76 -19.15
C SER A 302 -2.95 5.64 -18.79
N ILE A 303 -2.81 6.54 -17.82
CA ILE A 303 -3.82 7.54 -17.47
C ILE A 303 -4.06 8.51 -18.63
N ILE A 304 -3.01 9.05 -19.23
CA ILE A 304 -3.12 9.98 -20.38
C ILE A 304 -3.80 9.30 -21.57
N SER A 305 -3.41 8.07 -21.89
CA SER A 305 -4.03 7.29 -22.96
C SER A 305 -5.52 7.02 -22.69
N MET A 306 -5.93 6.83 -21.43
CA MET A 306 -7.35 6.71 -21.06
C MET A 306 -8.10 8.03 -21.26
N LEU A 307 -7.50 9.17 -20.92
CA LEU A 307 -8.09 10.50 -21.18
C LEU A 307 -8.28 10.76 -22.68
N ALA A 308 -7.39 10.23 -23.52
CA ALA A 308 -7.51 10.26 -24.98
C ALA A 308 -8.38 9.11 -25.55
N HIS A 309 -9.16 8.41 -24.73
CA HIS A 309 -10.02 7.28 -25.09
C HIS A 309 -9.32 6.07 -25.75
N LYS A 310 -7.99 5.94 -25.65
CA LYS A 310 -7.21 4.79 -26.15
C LYS A 310 -7.21 3.61 -25.18
N THR A 311 -8.39 3.22 -24.70
CA THR A 311 -8.55 2.17 -23.67
C THR A 311 -8.07 0.80 -24.13
N THR A 312 -8.17 0.49 -25.43
CA THR A 312 -7.72 -0.79 -26.01
C THR A 312 -6.21 -0.96 -25.91
N ALA A 313 -5.42 0.11 -26.08
CA ALA A 313 -3.97 0.10 -25.92
C ALA A 313 -3.58 -0.16 -24.47
N VAL A 314 -4.25 0.50 -23.52
CA VAL A 314 -4.03 0.29 -22.08
C VAL A 314 -4.33 -1.16 -21.69
N LYS A 315 -5.46 -1.72 -22.14
CA LYS A 315 -5.81 -3.13 -21.91
C LYS A 315 -4.74 -4.09 -22.46
N LYS A 316 -4.18 -3.83 -23.65
CA LYS A 316 -3.10 -4.65 -24.22
C LYS A 316 -1.82 -4.56 -23.38
N ARG A 317 -1.42 -3.37 -22.94
CA ARG A 317 -0.25 -3.14 -22.08
C ARG A 317 -0.39 -3.89 -20.75
N VAL A 318 -1.53 -3.72 -20.09
CA VAL A 318 -1.88 -4.40 -18.82
C VAL A 318 -1.93 -5.91 -18.97
N ARG A 319 -2.32 -6.45 -20.14
CA ARG A 319 -2.27 -7.89 -20.41
C ARG A 319 -0.85 -8.40 -20.61
N ARG A 320 0.01 -7.63 -21.29
CA ARG A 320 1.43 -8.00 -21.47
C ARG A 320 2.16 -8.01 -20.14
N ALA A 321 2.02 -6.96 -19.34
CA ALA A 321 2.61 -6.87 -18.00
C ALA A 321 2.16 -8.05 -17.13
N ALA A 322 0.85 -8.32 -17.05
CA ALA A 322 0.34 -9.45 -16.27
C ALA A 322 0.79 -10.85 -16.77
N ASN A 323 1.17 -10.99 -18.05
CA ASN A 323 1.69 -12.26 -18.58
C ASN A 323 3.20 -12.42 -18.33
N GLN A 324 3.93 -11.32 -18.22
CA GLN A 324 5.36 -11.28 -17.90
C GLN A 324 5.56 -11.49 -16.38
N SER A 325 4.70 -10.89 -15.56
CA SER A 325 4.64 -11.11 -14.11
C SER A 325 3.99 -12.47 -13.81
N ARG A 326 4.76 -13.56 -13.95
CA ARG A 326 4.37 -14.88 -13.40
C ARG A 326 4.59 -14.97 -11.89
N SER A 327 5.22 -13.97 -11.29
CA SER A 327 5.45 -13.81 -9.85
C SER A 327 4.57 -12.71 -9.25
N THR A 328 4.37 -12.81 -7.94
CA THR A 328 3.22 -12.38 -7.13
C THR A 328 2.78 -10.90 -7.09
N SER A 329 1.52 -10.73 -6.63
CA SER A 329 0.72 -9.49 -6.58
C SER A 329 1.06 -8.50 -5.46
N SER A 330 2.15 -8.67 -4.72
CA SER A 330 2.55 -7.69 -3.69
C SER A 330 3.24 -6.45 -4.28
N GLY A 331 3.80 -6.55 -5.49
CA GLY A 331 4.50 -5.44 -6.13
C GLY A 331 3.60 -4.23 -6.37
N VAL A 332 4.07 -3.04 -5.97
CA VAL A 332 3.42 -1.74 -6.24
C VAL A 332 3.11 -1.56 -7.73
N GLU A 333 3.97 -2.09 -8.60
CA GLU A 333 3.77 -2.14 -10.05
C GLU A 333 2.49 -2.87 -10.44
N LEU A 334 2.32 -4.12 -9.98
CA LEU A 334 1.19 -4.94 -10.41
C LEU A 334 -0.11 -4.31 -9.92
N ASN A 335 -0.15 -3.79 -8.69
CA ASN A 335 -1.29 -3.08 -8.16
C ASN A 335 -1.66 -1.83 -9.00
N ASN A 336 -0.67 -1.02 -9.38
CA ASN A 336 -0.89 0.13 -10.28
C ASN A 336 -1.41 -0.30 -11.67
N THR A 337 -0.87 -1.39 -12.20
CA THR A 337 -1.27 -1.98 -13.49
C THR A 337 -2.69 -2.55 -13.42
N SER A 338 -3.07 -3.16 -12.30
CA SER A 338 -4.42 -3.66 -12.04
C SER A 338 -5.43 -2.54 -11.94
N VAL A 339 -5.09 -1.44 -11.25
CA VAL A 339 -5.94 -0.25 -11.14
C VAL A 339 -6.19 0.39 -12.50
N THR A 340 -5.13 0.65 -13.26
CA THR A 340 -5.26 1.22 -14.62
C THR A 340 -5.98 0.27 -15.58
N GLY A 341 -5.76 -1.04 -15.44
CA GLY A 341 -6.47 -2.09 -16.17
C GLY A 341 -7.97 -2.12 -15.89
N ALA A 342 -8.34 -2.10 -14.62
CA ALA A 342 -9.73 -2.05 -14.19
C ALA A 342 -10.41 -0.76 -14.66
N ALA A 343 -9.73 0.38 -14.54
CA ALA A 343 -10.23 1.67 -15.04
C ALA A 343 -10.46 1.62 -16.55
N ALA A 344 -9.53 1.08 -17.34
CA ALA A 344 -9.69 0.91 -18.78
C ALA A 344 -10.85 -0.05 -19.14
N GLU A 345 -11.10 -1.08 -18.32
CA GLU A 345 -12.23 -1.99 -18.48
C GLU A 345 -13.57 -1.32 -18.16
N MET A 346 -13.57 -0.38 -17.21
CA MET A 346 -14.74 0.40 -16.82
C MET A 346 -15.09 1.53 -17.80
N CYS A 347 -14.09 2.08 -18.50
CA CYS A 347 -14.29 3.20 -19.42
C CYS A 347 -15.33 2.86 -20.50
N GLY A 348 -16.37 3.69 -20.60
CA GLY A 348 -17.45 3.53 -21.57
C GLY A 348 -18.54 2.51 -21.18
N LEU A 349 -18.44 1.84 -20.02
CA LEU A 349 -19.49 0.94 -19.54
C LEU A 349 -20.50 1.69 -18.66
N PRO A 350 -21.81 1.37 -18.78
CA PRO A 350 -22.80 1.87 -17.83
C PRO A 350 -22.50 1.28 -16.44
N GLY A 351 -22.70 2.08 -15.39
CA GLY A 351 -22.33 1.72 -14.02
C GLY A 351 -22.87 0.35 -13.55
N LYS A 352 -24.03 -0.08 -14.03
CA LYS A 352 -24.61 -1.40 -13.70
C LYS A 352 -23.77 -2.59 -14.22
N ASN A 353 -23.06 -2.42 -15.34
CA ASN A 353 -22.29 -3.47 -16.01
C ASN A 353 -20.82 -3.52 -15.59
N VAL A 354 -20.29 -2.42 -15.03
CA VAL A 354 -18.92 -2.32 -14.51
C VAL A 354 -18.56 -3.52 -13.63
N LEU A 355 -19.35 -3.77 -12.59
CA LEU A 355 -19.05 -4.80 -11.60
C LEU A 355 -19.08 -6.21 -12.23
N LYS A 356 -20.01 -6.46 -13.16
CA LYS A 356 -20.08 -7.73 -13.90
C LYS A 356 -18.83 -7.96 -14.76
N SER A 357 -18.31 -6.91 -15.39
CA SER A 357 -17.08 -7.02 -16.19
C SER A 357 -15.85 -7.28 -15.30
N LEU A 358 -15.73 -6.54 -14.19
CA LEU A 358 -14.62 -6.73 -13.26
C LEU A 358 -14.63 -8.11 -12.58
N ILE A 359 -15.80 -8.64 -12.20
CA ILE A 359 -15.93 -10.00 -11.69
C ILE A 359 -15.53 -11.04 -12.75
N ARG A 360 -15.81 -10.79 -14.03
CA ARG A 360 -15.34 -11.67 -15.12
C ARG A 360 -13.82 -11.59 -15.27
N LEU A 361 -13.25 -10.40 -15.12
CA LEU A 361 -11.81 -10.18 -15.18
C LEU A 361 -11.08 -10.86 -14.00
N SER A 362 -11.63 -10.80 -12.78
CA SER A 362 -11.04 -11.43 -11.59
C SER A 362 -11.02 -12.95 -11.67
N LYS A 363 -11.92 -13.58 -12.45
CA LYS A 363 -11.83 -15.01 -12.78
C LYS A 363 -10.61 -15.35 -13.64
N ARG A 364 -10.17 -14.43 -14.50
CA ARG A 364 -8.96 -14.60 -15.33
C ARG A 364 -7.68 -14.22 -14.60
N ARG A 365 -7.79 -13.45 -13.52
CA ARG A 365 -6.69 -12.96 -12.69
C ARG A 365 -6.99 -13.24 -11.22
N PRO A 366 -6.96 -14.51 -10.81
CA PRO A 366 -7.50 -14.91 -9.52
C PRO A 366 -6.69 -14.42 -8.31
N TYR A 367 -5.40 -14.11 -8.49
CA TYR A 367 -4.47 -13.68 -7.45
C TYR A 367 -4.19 -12.17 -7.46
N ASP A 368 -4.94 -11.40 -8.26
CA ASP A 368 -4.74 -9.96 -8.43
C ASP A 368 -5.42 -9.19 -7.28
N ALA A 369 -4.64 -8.87 -6.25
CA ALA A 369 -5.12 -8.19 -5.04
C ALA A 369 -5.63 -6.77 -5.36
N GLY A 370 -4.94 -6.03 -6.24
CA GLY A 370 -5.37 -4.71 -6.68
C GLY A 370 -6.76 -4.74 -7.33
N LEU A 371 -7.03 -5.72 -8.20
CA LEU A 371 -8.35 -5.89 -8.80
C LEU A 371 -9.42 -6.28 -7.77
N ALA A 372 -9.10 -7.17 -6.83
CA ALA A 372 -10.01 -7.56 -5.75
C ALA A 372 -10.39 -6.35 -4.88
N LEU A 373 -9.41 -5.51 -4.50
CA LEU A 373 -9.63 -4.29 -3.71
C LEU A 373 -10.56 -3.29 -4.42
N ILE A 374 -10.42 -3.13 -5.74
CA ILE A 374 -11.33 -2.27 -6.53
C ILE A 374 -12.75 -2.82 -6.50
N ILE A 375 -12.92 -4.14 -6.65
CA ILE A 375 -14.23 -4.80 -6.59
C ILE A 375 -14.86 -4.62 -5.20
N ILE A 376 -14.07 -4.82 -4.13
CA ILE A 376 -14.48 -4.59 -2.74
C ILE A 376 -14.93 -3.14 -2.56
N GLN A 377 -14.11 -2.16 -2.97
CA GLN A 377 -14.43 -0.74 -2.86
C GLN A 377 -15.73 -0.40 -3.60
N LEU A 378 -15.96 -0.96 -4.79
CA LEU A 378 -17.21 -0.76 -5.53
C LEU A 378 -18.42 -1.39 -4.81
N HIS A 379 -18.27 -2.55 -4.19
CA HIS A 379 -19.31 -3.16 -3.35
C HIS A 379 -19.64 -2.30 -2.13
N LEU A 380 -18.62 -1.77 -1.44
CA LEU A 380 -18.79 -0.88 -0.29
C LEU A 380 -19.49 0.43 -0.67
N ARG A 381 -19.12 1.05 -1.81
CA ARG A 381 -19.82 2.25 -2.33
C ARG A 381 -21.30 1.97 -2.65
N ARG A 382 -21.65 0.72 -2.97
CA ARG A 382 -23.04 0.27 -3.17
C ARG A 382 -23.71 -0.23 -1.90
N LYS A 383 -23.08 -0.07 -0.73
CA LYS A 383 -23.54 -0.56 0.57
C LYS A 383 -23.78 -2.08 0.61
N ASN A 384 -23.08 -2.85 -0.22
CA ASN A 384 -23.17 -4.30 -0.24
C ASN A 384 -21.99 -4.91 0.52
N LEU A 385 -22.08 -4.90 1.85
CA LEU A 385 -21.04 -5.42 2.76
C LEU A 385 -20.80 -6.92 2.57
N GLY A 386 -21.86 -7.72 2.37
CA GLY A 386 -21.74 -9.17 2.22
C GLY A 386 -20.93 -9.57 0.99
N ALA A 387 -21.15 -8.91 -0.16
CA ALA A 387 -20.38 -9.19 -1.37
C ALA A 387 -18.93 -8.66 -1.30
N ALA A 388 -18.68 -7.58 -0.55
CA ALA A 388 -17.33 -7.10 -0.26
C ALA A 388 -16.55 -8.15 0.53
N ILE A 389 -17.13 -8.65 1.63
CA ILE A 389 -16.54 -9.71 2.46
C ILE A 389 -16.30 -10.98 1.63
N TYR A 390 -17.31 -11.43 0.86
CA TYR A 390 -17.17 -12.60 0.00
C TYR A 390 -16.01 -12.47 -1.01
N THR A 391 -15.82 -11.27 -1.57
CA THR A 391 -14.71 -11.03 -2.51
C THR A 391 -13.35 -11.14 -1.81
N LEU A 392 -13.25 -10.62 -0.59
CA LEU A 392 -12.04 -10.71 0.22
C LEU A 392 -11.75 -12.14 0.68
N ASP A 393 -12.75 -12.83 1.23
CA ASP A 393 -12.64 -14.23 1.65
C ASP A 393 -12.25 -15.12 0.45
N SER A 394 -12.84 -14.89 -0.72
CA SER A 394 -12.48 -15.64 -1.93
C SER A 394 -11.05 -15.37 -2.41
N LEU A 395 -10.49 -14.19 -2.15
CA LEU A 395 -9.07 -13.92 -2.38
C LEU A 395 -8.22 -14.67 -1.36
N PHE A 396 -8.58 -14.60 -0.07
CA PHE A 396 -7.86 -15.25 1.02
C PHE A 396 -7.77 -16.77 0.83
N SER A 397 -8.88 -17.45 0.54
CA SER A 397 -8.87 -18.90 0.29
C SER A 397 -8.00 -19.32 -0.90
N ARG A 398 -7.71 -18.42 -1.83
CA ARG A 398 -6.78 -18.71 -2.95
C ARG A 398 -5.33 -18.47 -2.55
N LEU A 399 -5.08 -17.55 -1.61
CA LEU A 399 -3.75 -17.22 -1.13
C LEU A 399 -3.27 -18.13 0.01
N GLU A 400 -4.15 -18.99 0.54
CA GLU A 400 -3.86 -20.03 1.53
C GLU A 400 -3.08 -21.23 0.95
N ASP A 401 -2.68 -21.19 -0.32
CA ASP A 401 -1.83 -22.20 -0.93
C ASP A 401 -0.41 -22.19 -0.30
N GLU A 402 -0.15 -23.15 0.59
CA GLU A 402 1.12 -23.32 1.32
C GLU A 402 2.33 -23.54 0.41
N SER A 403 2.12 -23.95 -0.85
CA SER A 403 3.23 -24.20 -1.79
C SER A 403 3.95 -22.92 -2.25
N ASN A 404 3.33 -21.75 -2.06
CA ASN A 404 3.89 -20.47 -2.51
C ASN A 404 3.98 -19.46 -1.36
N GLU A 405 5.20 -19.30 -0.86
CA GLU A 405 5.52 -18.38 0.22
C GLU A 405 5.09 -16.94 -0.06
N GLN A 406 5.14 -16.51 -1.32
CA GLN A 406 4.78 -15.16 -1.71
C GLN A 406 3.26 -14.92 -1.64
N TYR A 407 2.44 -15.95 -1.92
CA TYR A 407 0.98 -15.86 -1.73
C TYR A 407 0.63 -15.82 -0.25
N HIS A 408 1.28 -16.64 0.56
CA HIS A 408 1.10 -16.64 2.00
C HIS A 408 1.55 -15.31 2.62
N THR A 409 2.61 -14.69 2.10
CA THR A 409 3.01 -13.34 2.51
C THR A 409 1.94 -12.32 2.16
N LEU A 410 1.42 -12.35 0.93
CA LEU A 410 0.35 -11.46 0.47
C LEU A 410 -0.91 -11.58 1.33
N ARG A 411 -1.33 -12.81 1.69
CA ARG A 411 -2.50 -13.10 2.54
C ARG A 411 -2.47 -12.37 3.87
N PHE A 412 -1.29 -12.22 4.47
CA PHE A 412 -1.10 -11.67 5.81
C PHE A 412 -0.49 -10.26 5.82
N ILE A 413 -0.40 -9.58 4.68
CA ILE A 413 0.03 -8.17 4.65
C ILE A 413 -0.89 -7.33 5.55
N PRO A 414 -0.35 -6.44 6.40
CA PRO A 414 -1.13 -5.67 7.37
C PRO A 414 -2.36 -4.96 6.81
N GLY A 415 -2.27 -4.40 5.60
CA GLY A 415 -3.39 -3.70 4.96
C GLY A 415 -4.58 -4.60 4.63
N LEU A 416 -4.35 -5.84 4.18
CA LEU A 416 -5.43 -6.79 3.86
C LEU A 416 -6.05 -7.36 5.13
N VAL A 417 -5.23 -7.67 6.14
CA VAL A 417 -5.70 -8.14 7.46
C VAL A 417 -6.55 -7.05 8.12
N ALA A 418 -6.08 -5.80 8.13
CA ALA A 418 -6.83 -4.67 8.67
C ALA A 418 -8.18 -4.50 7.96
N LEU A 419 -8.22 -4.60 6.63
CA LEU A 419 -9.46 -4.58 5.87
C LEU A 419 -10.41 -5.71 6.27
N ALA A 420 -9.91 -6.95 6.41
CA ALA A 420 -10.71 -8.10 6.84
C ALA A 420 -11.31 -7.88 8.23
N VAL A 421 -10.51 -7.44 9.20
CA VAL A 421 -10.93 -7.13 10.57
C VAL A 421 -12.02 -6.05 10.56
N VAL A 422 -11.82 -4.94 9.85
CA VAL A 422 -12.80 -3.85 9.76
C VAL A 422 -14.11 -4.34 9.14
N LEU A 423 -14.07 -5.09 8.04
CA LEU A 423 -15.27 -5.60 7.39
C LEU A 423 -16.04 -6.60 8.27
N LYS A 424 -15.33 -7.48 8.99
CA LYS A 424 -15.92 -8.43 9.93
C LYS A 424 -16.56 -7.71 11.13
N ARG A 425 -15.90 -6.69 11.69
CA ARG A 425 -16.44 -5.82 12.76
C ARG A 425 -17.68 -5.03 12.32
N LEU A 426 -17.68 -4.50 11.10
CA LEU A 426 -18.86 -3.84 10.53
C LEU A 426 -20.07 -4.78 10.41
N GLN A 427 -19.81 -6.08 10.24
CA GLN A 427 -20.83 -7.13 10.26
C GLN A 427 -21.15 -7.66 11.67
N LYS A 428 -20.60 -7.03 12.72
CA LYS A 428 -20.71 -7.45 14.13
C LYS A 428 -20.17 -8.85 14.41
N ARG A 429 -19.16 -9.29 13.65
CA ARG A 429 -18.49 -10.59 13.81
C ARG A 429 -17.15 -10.40 14.56
N GLU A 430 -17.22 -10.01 15.82
CA GLU A 430 -16.02 -9.72 16.65
C GLU A 430 -15.13 -10.94 16.82
N SER A 431 -15.70 -12.13 17.05
CA SER A 431 -14.92 -13.37 17.20
C SER A 431 -14.13 -13.70 15.93
N SER A 432 -14.74 -13.55 14.75
CA SER A 432 -14.06 -13.77 13.46
C SER A 432 -13.00 -12.72 13.16
N ALA A 433 -13.20 -11.47 13.60
CA ALA A 433 -12.22 -10.39 13.47
C ALA A 433 -11.00 -10.65 14.36
N LYS A 434 -11.23 -11.09 15.60
CA LYS A 434 -10.17 -11.49 16.52
C LYS A 434 -9.40 -12.73 16.02
N ALA A 435 -10.10 -13.74 15.50
CA ALA A 435 -9.46 -14.92 14.93
C ALA A 435 -8.50 -14.55 13.78
N GLU A 436 -8.90 -13.61 12.92
CA GLU A 436 -8.06 -13.11 11.83
C GLU A 436 -6.77 -12.44 12.34
N LEU A 437 -6.86 -11.64 13.41
CA LEU A 437 -5.68 -11.02 14.04
C LEU A 437 -4.75 -12.07 14.65
N ILE A 438 -5.30 -13.12 15.27
CA ILE A 438 -4.52 -14.21 15.87
C ILE A 438 -3.77 -14.98 14.79
N GLU A 439 -4.43 -15.34 13.69
CA GLU A 439 -3.79 -16.05 12.56
C GLU A 439 -2.66 -15.21 11.96
N ALA A 440 -2.92 -13.93 11.70
CA ALA A 440 -1.91 -13.02 11.17
C ALA A 440 -0.74 -12.82 12.14
N ALA A 441 -1.00 -12.67 13.44
CA ALA A 441 0.06 -12.53 14.44
C ALA A 441 0.94 -13.79 14.49
N ARG A 442 0.35 -14.98 14.50
CA ARG A 442 1.09 -16.25 14.47
C ARG A 442 1.99 -16.36 13.24
N TYR A 443 1.48 -15.98 12.07
CA TYR A 443 2.26 -15.96 10.84
C TYR A 443 3.50 -15.06 10.93
N TRP A 444 3.34 -13.80 11.37
CA TRP A 444 4.46 -12.86 11.47
C TRP A 444 5.44 -13.18 12.59
N LEU A 445 4.99 -13.83 13.67
CA LEU A 445 5.87 -14.25 14.76
C LEU A 445 6.84 -15.36 14.37
N GLN A 446 6.48 -16.24 13.42
CA GLN A 446 7.34 -17.35 12.98
C GLN A 446 8.50 -16.89 12.08
N ARG A 447 8.48 -15.64 11.60
CA ARG A 447 9.43 -15.11 10.62
C ARG A 447 10.53 -14.25 11.25
N PRO A 448 11.71 -14.17 10.60
CA PRO A 448 12.74 -13.21 10.98
C PRO A 448 12.28 -11.76 10.75
N ALA A 449 12.97 -10.82 11.38
CA ALA A 449 12.69 -9.39 11.23
C ALA A 449 12.90 -8.91 9.77
N PRO A 450 12.19 -7.87 9.31
CA PRO A 450 11.22 -7.06 10.06
C PRO A 450 9.85 -7.75 10.21
N ARG A 451 9.37 -7.88 11.45
CA ARG A 451 8.05 -8.44 11.77
C ARG A 451 7.04 -7.31 11.75
N ALA A 452 5.97 -7.41 10.95
CA ALA A 452 4.99 -6.33 10.75
C ALA A 452 4.52 -5.66 12.06
N PRO A 453 5.14 -4.55 12.51
CA PRO A 453 5.08 -4.15 13.91
C PRO A 453 3.75 -3.48 14.23
N SER A 454 3.18 -2.77 13.26
CA SER A 454 1.84 -2.17 13.34
C SER A 454 0.75 -3.24 13.56
N LEU A 455 0.78 -4.33 12.79
CA LEU A 455 -0.16 -5.43 12.91
C LEU A 455 0.01 -6.16 14.24
N LEU A 456 1.26 -6.47 14.61
CA LEU A 456 1.55 -7.15 15.87
C LEU A 456 1.10 -6.34 17.07
N ARG A 457 1.36 -5.03 17.09
CA ARG A 457 0.90 -4.13 18.17
C ARG A 457 -0.62 -4.14 18.31
N GLU A 458 -1.36 -4.06 17.20
CA GLU A 458 -2.83 -4.08 17.26
C GLU A 458 -3.39 -5.45 17.64
N ALA A 459 -2.81 -6.54 17.13
CA ALA A 459 -3.19 -7.89 17.55
C ALA A 459 -2.91 -8.08 19.04
N GLY A 460 -1.75 -7.62 19.54
CA GLY A 460 -1.40 -7.64 20.95
C GLY A 460 -2.37 -6.86 21.82
N ALA A 461 -2.75 -5.64 21.43
CA ALA A 461 -3.70 -4.81 22.16
C ALA A 461 -5.10 -5.45 22.26
N GLU A 462 -5.57 -6.08 21.18
CA GLU A 462 -6.82 -6.84 21.17
C GLU A 462 -6.76 -8.05 22.12
N LEU A 463 -5.63 -8.75 22.15
CA LEU A 463 -5.44 -9.96 22.94
C LEU A 463 -5.28 -9.67 24.44
N VAL A 464 -4.61 -8.57 24.81
CA VAL A 464 -4.51 -8.10 26.21
C VAL A 464 -5.88 -7.81 26.80
N SER A 465 -6.81 -7.34 25.96
CA SER A 465 -8.18 -7.05 26.39
C SER A 465 -9.03 -8.32 26.60
N SER A 466 -8.49 -9.51 26.27
CA SER A 466 -9.17 -10.79 26.42
C SER A 466 -8.98 -11.38 27.83
N SER A 467 -10.01 -12.04 28.34
CA SER A 467 -9.94 -12.79 29.60
C SER A 467 -9.32 -14.19 29.46
N SER A 468 -8.96 -14.60 28.25
CA SER A 468 -8.36 -15.92 27.98
C SER A 468 -6.87 -15.94 28.32
N THR A 469 -6.44 -16.95 29.09
CA THR A 469 -5.03 -17.13 29.45
C THR A 469 -4.13 -17.36 28.24
N ASP A 470 -4.65 -18.02 27.19
CA ASP A 470 -3.86 -18.30 25.98
C ASP A 470 -3.68 -17.05 25.11
N ASP A 471 -4.67 -16.16 25.10
CA ASP A 471 -4.56 -14.86 24.43
C ASP A 471 -3.54 -13.97 25.13
N LEU A 472 -3.55 -13.94 26.47
CA LEU A 472 -2.57 -13.20 27.27
C LEU A 472 -1.14 -13.74 27.06
N LYS A 473 -0.96 -15.07 27.00
CA LYS A 473 0.35 -15.68 26.66
C LYS A 473 0.82 -15.24 25.27
N LEU A 474 -0.06 -15.31 24.26
CA LEU A 474 0.28 -14.88 22.91
C LEU A 474 0.63 -13.38 22.87
N ALA A 475 -0.16 -12.53 23.54
CA ALA A 475 0.15 -11.10 23.69
C ALA A 475 1.52 -10.85 24.33
N GLY A 476 1.86 -11.61 25.37
CA GLY A 476 3.18 -11.56 26.02
C GLY A 476 4.30 -11.90 25.04
N THR A 477 4.13 -12.93 24.21
CA THR A 477 5.13 -13.27 23.17
C THR A 477 5.25 -12.18 22.09
N ILE A 478 4.14 -11.56 21.71
CA ILE A 478 4.11 -10.48 20.71
C ILE A 478 4.88 -9.27 21.23
N PHE A 479 4.50 -8.74 22.39
CA PHE A 479 5.14 -7.56 22.94
C PHE A 479 6.58 -7.85 23.40
N GLY A 480 6.89 -9.08 23.80
CA GLY A 480 8.25 -9.53 24.06
C GLY A 480 9.15 -9.41 22.83
N LYS A 481 8.70 -9.90 21.66
CA LYS A 481 9.47 -9.74 20.41
C LYS A 481 9.55 -8.29 19.94
N LEU A 482 8.46 -7.52 20.04
CA LEU A 482 8.48 -6.09 19.70
C LEU A 482 9.44 -5.30 20.59
N ASN A 483 9.56 -5.65 21.87
CA ASN A 483 10.49 -5.03 22.80
C ASN A 483 11.95 -5.44 22.53
N GLN A 484 12.20 -6.66 22.06
CA GLN A 484 13.55 -7.07 21.60
C GLN A 484 14.00 -6.29 20.36
N GLU A 485 13.08 -6.03 19.43
CA GLU A 485 13.36 -5.25 18.21
C GLU A 485 13.52 -3.75 18.51
N ASN A 486 12.72 -3.21 19.42
CA ASN A 486 12.78 -1.81 19.83
C ASN A 486 12.58 -1.67 21.35
N PRO A 487 13.66 -1.77 22.15
CA PRO A 487 13.59 -1.67 23.61
C PRO A 487 13.13 -0.29 24.11
N ALA A 488 13.27 0.76 23.29
CA ALA A 488 12.87 2.11 23.63
C ALA A 488 11.37 2.38 23.41
N SER A 489 10.62 1.43 22.85
CA SER A 489 9.20 1.60 22.53
C SER A 489 8.32 1.54 23.79
N PRO A 490 7.67 2.65 24.20
CA PRO A 490 6.79 2.64 25.38
C PRO A 490 5.57 1.74 25.18
N ALA A 491 5.08 1.64 23.94
CA ALA A 491 3.94 0.80 23.59
C ALA A 491 4.25 -0.70 23.77
N ALA A 492 5.49 -1.13 23.48
CA ALA A 492 5.90 -2.52 23.67
C ALA A 492 6.02 -2.86 25.17
N SER A 493 6.61 -1.96 25.96
CA SER A 493 6.69 -2.11 27.42
C SER A 493 5.31 -2.12 28.08
N ALA A 494 4.39 -1.22 27.70
CA ALA A 494 3.03 -1.21 28.21
C ALA A 494 2.25 -2.49 27.87
N GLY A 495 2.38 -2.99 26.64
CA GLY A 495 1.76 -4.23 26.22
C GLY A 495 2.29 -5.46 26.96
N LEU A 496 3.61 -5.52 27.22
CA LEU A 496 4.23 -6.56 28.05
C LEU A 496 3.67 -6.56 29.47
N VAL A 497 3.57 -5.38 30.07
CA VAL A 497 3.01 -5.20 31.41
C VAL A 497 1.56 -5.70 31.44
N ALA A 498 0.74 -5.26 30.50
CA ALA A 498 -0.67 -5.63 30.47
C ALA A 498 -0.90 -7.13 30.18
N ALA A 499 -0.01 -7.78 29.42
CA ALA A 499 -0.10 -9.22 29.13
C ALA A 499 0.36 -10.11 30.30
N LEU A 500 1.41 -9.71 31.02
CA LEU A 500 2.09 -10.56 32.01
C LEU A 500 1.74 -10.24 33.46
N ALA A 501 1.27 -9.03 33.78
CA ALA A 501 1.01 -8.62 35.17
C ALA A 501 0.05 -9.54 35.92
N SER A 502 -0.96 -10.09 35.23
CA SER A 502 -1.94 -11.02 35.81
C SER A 502 -1.37 -12.40 36.16
N GLY A 503 -0.22 -12.78 35.58
CA GLY A 503 0.37 -14.12 35.75
C GLY A 503 1.76 -14.13 36.40
N ASN A 504 2.56 -13.08 36.22
CA ASN A 504 3.91 -12.96 36.77
C ASN A 504 4.29 -11.49 36.98
N ALA A 505 3.99 -10.95 38.16
CA ALA A 505 4.28 -9.56 38.50
C ALA A 505 5.78 -9.23 38.56
N TYR A 506 6.63 -10.18 38.96
CA TYR A 506 8.07 -9.97 39.10
C TYR A 506 8.77 -9.77 37.75
N ALA A 507 8.33 -10.49 36.70
CA ALA A 507 8.91 -10.36 35.36
C ALA A 507 8.69 -8.98 34.70
N VAL A 508 7.81 -8.15 35.27
CA VAL A 508 7.32 -6.92 34.67
C VAL A 508 7.86 -5.67 35.36
N GLU A 509 8.48 -5.81 36.54
CA GLU A 509 8.88 -4.70 37.42
C GLU A 509 9.77 -3.66 36.72
N HIS A 510 10.73 -4.12 35.92
CA HIS A 510 11.58 -3.24 35.11
C HIS A 510 10.79 -2.47 34.03
N HIS A 511 9.81 -3.11 33.39
CA HIS A 511 8.99 -2.47 32.36
C HIS A 511 7.98 -1.48 32.94
N THR A 512 7.48 -1.71 34.15
CA THR A 512 6.62 -0.74 34.86
C THR A 512 7.36 0.57 35.16
N ALA A 513 8.66 0.53 35.46
CA ALA A 513 9.45 1.73 35.71
C ALA A 513 9.63 2.61 34.46
N LEU A 514 9.52 2.02 33.25
CA LEU A 514 9.61 2.73 31.97
C LEU A 514 8.29 3.39 31.53
N LEU A 515 7.18 3.12 32.23
CA LEU A 515 5.88 3.67 31.87
C LEU A 515 5.74 5.13 32.34
N PRO A 516 5.07 5.99 31.55
CA PRO A 516 4.79 7.35 32.00
C PRO A 516 3.94 7.34 33.27
N PRO A 517 4.21 8.25 34.24
CA PRO A 517 3.43 8.34 35.46
C PRO A 517 1.98 8.71 35.14
N THR A 518 1.04 8.24 35.97
CA THR A 518 -0.40 8.48 35.79
C THR A 518 -0.73 9.96 35.67
N ASP A 519 -0.05 10.81 36.44
CA ASP A 519 -0.26 12.25 36.47
C ASP A 519 0.02 12.91 35.11
N SER A 520 1.00 12.39 34.37
CA SER A 520 1.30 12.85 33.00
C SER A 520 0.18 12.49 32.03
N LEU A 521 -0.41 11.30 32.17
CA LEU A 521 -1.51 10.84 31.29
C LEU A 521 -2.82 11.62 31.51
N VAL A 522 -3.03 12.16 32.71
CA VAL A 522 -4.26 12.91 33.07
C VAL A 522 -4.10 14.43 33.04
N GLN A 523 -2.91 14.96 32.73
CA GLN A 523 -2.59 16.40 32.80
C GLN A 523 -3.52 17.30 31.94
N GLY A 524 -4.12 16.75 30.88
CA GLY A 524 -5.08 17.45 30.02
C GLY A 524 -6.55 17.27 30.40
N ILE A 525 -6.88 16.42 31.38
CA ILE A 525 -8.25 16.07 31.74
C ILE A 525 -8.78 17.03 32.80
N LYS A 526 -9.64 17.96 32.39
CA LYS A 526 -10.35 18.86 33.31
C LYS A 526 -11.48 18.13 34.01
N VAL A 527 -11.17 17.51 35.14
CA VAL A 527 -12.13 16.73 35.97
C VAL A 527 -13.39 17.54 36.30
N SER A 528 -13.25 18.83 36.61
CA SER A 528 -14.37 19.74 36.90
C SER A 528 -15.33 19.88 35.72
N GLU A 529 -14.79 19.95 34.50
CA GLU A 529 -15.57 20.08 33.26
C GLU A 529 -16.30 18.77 32.96
N LEU A 530 -15.66 17.62 33.15
CA LEU A 530 -16.28 16.29 33.03
C LEU A 530 -17.42 16.08 34.04
N ILE A 531 -17.23 16.47 35.30
CA ILE A 531 -18.28 16.39 36.32
C ILE A 531 -19.45 17.30 35.94
N SER A 532 -19.17 18.52 35.45
CA SER A 532 -20.21 19.44 34.97
C SER A 532 -20.94 18.94 33.71
N SER A 533 -20.24 18.18 32.86
CA SER A 533 -20.79 17.56 31.65
C SER A 533 -21.76 16.42 31.97
N GLY A 534 -21.66 15.83 33.17
CA GLY A 534 -22.54 14.77 33.65
C GLY A 534 -22.36 13.44 32.91
N ILE A 535 -23.12 12.43 33.34
CA ILE A 535 -23.13 11.11 32.70
C ILE A 535 -24.12 11.16 31.53
N MET A 536 -23.63 11.00 30.30
CA MET A 536 -24.51 10.84 29.14
C MET A 536 -25.25 9.50 29.29
N VAL A 537 -26.49 9.55 29.75
CA VAL A 537 -27.37 8.38 29.77
C VAL A 537 -27.63 8.01 28.31
N SER A 538 -26.97 6.96 27.84
CA SER A 538 -27.31 6.34 26.56
C SER A 538 -28.83 6.13 26.52
N PRO A 539 -29.55 6.56 25.46
CA PRO A 539 -30.98 6.37 25.39
C PRO A 539 -31.23 4.87 25.34
N ARG A 540 -31.47 4.27 26.51
CA ARG A 540 -31.92 2.89 26.61
C ARG A 540 -33.19 2.80 25.78
N CYS A 541 -33.13 1.97 24.75
CA CYS A 541 -34.31 1.49 24.06
C CYS A 541 -35.31 1.04 25.13
N SER A 542 -36.55 1.49 25.06
CA SER A 542 -37.59 1.30 26.07
C SER A 542 -37.86 -0.19 26.32
N THR A 543 -37.12 -0.81 27.23
CA THR A 543 -37.50 -2.05 27.87
C THR A 543 -38.21 -1.70 29.16
N SER A 544 -39.49 -2.04 29.20
CA SER A 544 -40.38 -1.92 30.34
C SER A 544 -39.86 -2.72 31.52
N GLU A 545 -39.07 -2.08 32.39
CA GLU A 545 -38.76 -2.62 33.72
C GLU A 545 -39.77 -2.07 34.73
N LYS A 546 -40.65 -2.97 35.20
CA LYS A 546 -41.40 -2.79 36.44
C LYS A 546 -40.39 -2.73 37.59
N ARG A 547 -40.19 -1.56 38.18
CA ARG A 547 -39.59 -1.45 39.52
C ARG A 547 -40.69 -1.34 40.56
N LEU A 548 -40.73 -2.33 41.44
CA LEU A 548 -41.35 -2.25 42.75
C LEU A 548 -40.44 -1.41 43.65
N SER A 549 -40.99 -0.37 44.28
CA SER A 549 -40.42 0.19 45.51
C SER A 549 -41.51 0.80 46.39
N TYR A 550 -41.44 0.43 47.66
CA TYR A 550 -42.28 0.78 48.80
C TYR A 550 -41.85 2.15 49.38
N ASN A 551 -42.84 2.94 49.85
CA ASN A 551 -42.89 4.19 50.65
C ASN A 551 -41.57 4.90 51.07
N ASP A 552 -41.45 6.23 51.16
CA ASP A 552 -42.40 7.26 51.62
C ASP A 552 -41.93 8.70 51.24
N SER A 553 -42.86 9.65 51.35
CA SER A 553 -42.73 11.10 51.54
C SER A 553 -42.54 12.04 50.33
N SER A 554 -43.68 12.63 49.96
CA SER A 554 -43.91 14.05 49.60
C SER A 554 -42.89 14.78 48.71
N ILE A 555 -43.32 15.07 47.46
CA ILE A 555 -43.45 16.44 46.92
C ILE A 555 -44.24 16.34 45.60
N GLU A 556 -45.36 17.07 45.53
CA GLU A 556 -46.20 17.19 44.34
C GLU A 556 -45.41 17.82 43.18
N ARG A 557 -45.41 17.15 42.01
CA ARG A 557 -45.09 17.81 40.74
C ARG A 557 -46.22 17.61 39.74
N ALA A 558 -46.89 18.73 39.47
CA ALA A 558 -47.99 18.87 38.53
C ALA A 558 -47.63 18.33 37.13
N THR A 559 -48.33 17.29 36.71
CA THR A 559 -48.30 16.84 35.32
C THR A 559 -49.22 17.73 34.49
N LYS A 560 -48.66 18.44 33.50
CA LYS A 560 -49.43 19.20 32.50
C LYS A 560 -50.34 18.23 31.74
N LYS A 561 -51.62 18.17 32.12
CA LYS A 561 -52.67 17.49 31.35
C LYS A 561 -52.84 18.20 30.02
N ARG A 562 -52.55 17.52 28.91
CA ARG A 562 -52.94 17.96 27.56
C ARG A 562 -54.46 18.23 27.57
N ARG A 563 -54.87 19.45 27.17
CA ARG A 563 -56.28 19.79 26.97
C ARG A 563 -56.87 18.87 25.90
N ARG A 564 -57.70 17.91 26.31
CA ARG A 564 -58.51 17.09 25.39
C ARG A 564 -59.62 17.99 24.84
N LYS A 565 -59.69 18.16 23.52
CA LYS A 565 -60.77 18.88 22.84
C LYS A 565 -62.11 18.21 23.18
N LEU A 566 -63.12 19.00 23.56
CA LEU A 566 -64.49 18.53 23.73
C LEU A 566 -65.02 17.98 22.39
N PRO A 567 -65.83 16.91 22.38
CA PRO A 567 -66.50 16.42 21.17
C PRO A 567 -67.43 17.50 20.61
N LYS A 568 -67.50 17.62 19.27
CA LYS A 568 -68.34 18.60 18.56
C LYS A 568 -69.86 18.47 18.81
N THR A 569 -70.30 17.47 19.55
CA THR A 569 -71.72 17.15 19.81
C THR A 569 -72.19 17.55 21.22
N LEU A 570 -71.39 18.30 21.99
CA LEU A 570 -71.84 18.80 23.29
C LEU A 570 -72.79 19.99 23.08
N VAL A 571 -74.08 19.77 23.31
CA VAL A 571 -75.08 20.83 23.49
C VAL A 571 -75.09 21.17 24.98
N ASP A 572 -74.84 22.43 25.34
CA ASP A 572 -74.85 22.86 26.74
C ASP A 572 -76.23 22.59 27.37
N GLY A 573 -76.24 21.83 28.48
CA GLY A 573 -77.45 21.51 29.24
C GLY A 573 -77.89 20.03 29.23
N GLN A 574 -77.27 19.14 28.45
CA GLN A 574 -77.53 17.70 28.54
C GLN A 574 -76.57 17.00 29.50
N THR A 575 -77.12 16.29 30.49
CA THR A 575 -76.34 15.40 31.37
C THR A 575 -75.73 14.25 30.56
N PRO A 576 -74.41 14.03 30.62
CA PRO A 576 -73.77 12.90 29.93
C PRO A 576 -74.36 11.56 30.39
N ASP A 577 -74.44 10.59 29.47
CA ASP A 577 -74.90 9.22 29.74
C ASP A 577 -74.18 8.63 30.98
N PRO A 578 -74.92 8.25 32.04
CA PRO A 578 -74.35 7.71 33.28
C PRO A 578 -73.59 6.40 33.08
N GLU A 579 -73.83 5.66 31.98
CA GLU A 579 -73.15 4.41 31.66
C GLU A 579 -71.89 4.60 30.79
N ARG A 580 -71.47 5.85 30.56
CA ARG A 580 -70.33 6.16 29.69
C ARG A 580 -68.98 5.63 30.20
N TRP A 581 -68.87 5.40 31.50
CA TRP A 581 -67.67 4.80 32.12
C TRP A 581 -67.61 3.28 31.95
N LEU A 582 -68.73 2.62 31.64
CA LEU A 582 -68.77 1.19 31.40
C LEU A 582 -68.18 0.83 30.02
N PRO A 583 -67.56 -0.36 29.87
CA PRO A 583 -67.20 -0.91 28.58
C PRO A 583 -68.43 -0.91 27.64
N LEU A 584 -68.24 -0.59 26.35
CA LEU A 584 -69.35 -0.41 25.40
C LEU A 584 -70.31 -1.60 25.33
N ARG A 585 -69.86 -2.81 25.70
CA ARG A 585 -70.66 -4.05 25.68
C ARG A 585 -71.65 -4.14 26.85
N ASP A 586 -71.37 -3.46 27.95
CA ASP A 586 -72.12 -3.52 29.20
C ASP A 586 -73.05 -2.30 29.35
N ARG A 587 -73.10 -1.44 28.33
CA ARG A 587 -74.03 -0.30 28.28
C ARG A 587 -75.39 -0.77 27.77
N SER A 588 -76.45 -0.26 28.38
CA SER A 588 -77.84 -0.42 27.93
C SER A 588 -78.06 -0.03 26.46
N SER A 589 -77.25 0.91 25.94
CA SER A 589 -77.26 1.34 24.54
C SER A 589 -76.60 0.35 23.56
N PHE A 590 -75.97 -0.73 24.04
CA PHE A 590 -75.27 -1.68 23.20
C PHE A 590 -76.22 -2.57 22.40
N ARG A 591 -76.07 -2.55 21.07
CA ARG A 591 -76.73 -3.52 20.18
C ARG A 591 -75.69 -4.30 19.39
N PRO A 592 -75.58 -5.64 19.55
CA PRO A 592 -74.64 -6.45 18.78
C PRO A 592 -75.01 -6.41 17.28
N LYS A 593 -74.04 -6.03 16.44
CA LYS A 593 -74.22 -5.94 14.99
C LYS A 593 -74.08 -7.32 14.34
N GLY A 594 -75.08 -7.70 13.54
CA GLY A 594 -75.07 -8.89 12.67
C GLY A 594 -75.48 -10.22 13.34
N LYS A 595 -75.90 -11.20 12.52
CA LYS A 595 -76.37 -12.54 12.98
C LYS A 595 -75.32 -13.31 13.81
N LYS A 596 -74.02 -13.17 13.47
CA LYS A 596 -72.93 -13.81 14.24
C LYS A 596 -72.73 -13.19 15.63
N GLY A 597 -72.92 -11.88 15.76
CA GLY A 597 -72.79 -11.17 17.05
C GLY A 597 -73.92 -11.51 18.03
N ARG A 598 -75.15 -11.68 17.52
CA ARG A 598 -76.30 -12.13 18.34
C ARG A 598 -76.15 -13.57 18.83
N ARG A 599 -75.65 -14.49 17.99
CA ARG A 599 -75.41 -15.89 18.39
C ARG A 599 -74.37 -16.01 19.49
N LYS A 600 -73.26 -15.28 19.38
CA LYS A 600 -72.18 -15.29 20.38
C LYS A 600 -72.59 -14.76 21.76
N MET A 601 -73.59 -13.87 21.80
CA MET A 601 -74.15 -13.37 23.06
C MET A 601 -75.14 -14.36 23.68
N ALA A 602 -75.91 -15.09 22.87
CA ALA A 602 -76.81 -16.15 23.32
C ALA A 602 -76.07 -17.41 23.81
N GLU A 603 -74.84 -17.66 23.31
CA GLU A 603 -73.96 -18.75 23.78
C GLU A 603 -73.26 -18.43 25.12
N LEU A 604 -73.21 -17.15 25.52
CA LEU A 604 -72.59 -16.70 26.79
C LEU A 604 -73.60 -16.56 27.94
N THR A 605 -74.90 -16.63 27.65
CA THR A 605 -75.93 -16.71 28.69
C THR A 605 -76.05 -18.14 29.16
N GLN A 606 -75.71 -18.37 30.43
CA GLN A 606 -75.77 -19.66 31.12
C GLN A 606 -77.23 -20.17 31.15
N GLY A 607 -77.60 -20.99 30.15
CA GLY A 607 -78.96 -21.55 30.03
C GLY A 607 -79.38 -22.03 28.64
N GLY A 608 -78.46 -22.31 27.71
CA GLY A 608 -78.78 -22.77 26.35
C GLY A 608 -78.70 -24.30 26.18
N LEU A 609 -79.72 -24.88 25.56
CA LEU A 609 -80.02 -26.31 25.40
C LEU A 609 -78.80 -27.24 25.18
N VAL A 610 -78.70 -28.24 26.05
CA VAL A 610 -77.88 -29.45 25.89
C VAL A 610 -78.38 -30.23 24.68
N LYS A 611 -77.51 -30.44 23.68
CA LYS A 611 -77.65 -31.53 22.71
C LYS A 611 -76.57 -32.55 23.03
N GLU A 612 -77.00 -33.78 23.27
CA GLU A 612 -76.19 -34.93 23.64
C GLU A 612 -75.06 -35.19 22.63
N GLU A 613 -73.85 -35.37 23.17
CA GLU A 613 -72.70 -35.91 22.46
C GLU A 613 -72.80 -37.43 22.42
N THR A 614 -72.65 -38.02 21.23
CA THR A 614 -72.19 -39.41 21.08
C THR A 614 -70.75 -39.42 20.60
N ILE A 615 -69.98 -40.17 21.38
CA ILE A 615 -68.53 -40.41 21.39
C ILE A 615 -68.04 -41.17 20.15
N GLY A 616 -66.81 -40.91 19.69
CA GLY A 616 -66.12 -41.80 18.74
C GLY A 616 -64.71 -41.37 18.27
N LEU A 617 -63.72 -41.66 19.12
CA LEU A 617 -62.31 -42.06 18.86
C LEU A 617 -61.67 -41.96 17.44
N VAL A 618 -60.46 -41.38 17.45
CA VAL A 618 -59.16 -41.95 17.02
C VAL A 618 -58.97 -42.50 15.59
N GLY A 619 -58.04 -41.84 14.88
CA GLY A 619 -56.89 -42.52 14.25
C GLY A 619 -56.97 -42.83 12.75
N GLY A 620 -55.81 -42.72 12.10
CA GLY A 620 -55.50 -43.49 10.89
C GLY A 620 -55.60 -42.73 9.58
N GLY A 621 -54.46 -42.55 8.92
CA GLY A 621 -54.37 -42.05 7.57
C GLY A 621 -54.75 -43.10 6.51
N GLY A 622 -54.84 -42.63 5.27
CA GLY A 622 -54.71 -43.50 4.10
C GLY A 622 -55.74 -43.27 3.02
N VAL A 623 -55.21 -42.84 1.86
CA VAL A 623 -55.61 -43.25 0.51
C VAL A 623 -56.56 -42.33 -0.27
N LYS A 624 -56.00 -41.90 -1.41
CA LYS A 624 -56.57 -41.20 -2.56
C LYS A 624 -57.73 -41.97 -3.20
N ILE A 625 -58.70 -41.23 -3.74
CA ILE A 625 -59.42 -41.64 -4.95
C ILE A 625 -59.42 -40.46 -5.92
N GLU A 626 -58.78 -40.66 -7.07
CA GLU A 626 -58.93 -39.85 -8.27
C GLU A 626 -60.30 -40.08 -8.91
N LYS A 627 -60.91 -39.03 -9.44
CA LYS A 627 -61.68 -39.13 -10.69
C LYS A 627 -61.67 -37.81 -11.45
N ALA A 628 -61.51 -37.95 -12.76
CA ALA A 628 -61.10 -36.93 -13.70
C ALA A 628 -62.26 -36.15 -14.36
N ALA A 629 -61.87 -34.97 -14.83
CA ALA A 629 -62.22 -34.27 -16.07
C ALA A 629 -63.69 -34.05 -16.50
N ALA A 630 -64.02 -32.77 -16.73
CA ALA A 630 -64.87 -32.34 -17.86
C ALA A 630 -64.45 -30.94 -18.36
N PHE A 631 -64.71 -30.74 -19.65
CA PHE A 631 -64.14 -29.80 -20.62
C PHE A 631 -64.68 -28.34 -20.60
N ASN A 632 -63.93 -27.48 -21.31
CA ASN A 632 -64.34 -26.37 -22.20
C ASN A 632 -64.51 -24.91 -21.72
N ALA A 633 -63.49 -24.11 -22.06
CA ALA A 633 -63.48 -22.92 -22.92
C ALA A 633 -64.74 -22.01 -23.05
N SER A 634 -64.58 -20.71 -22.77
CA SER A 634 -64.57 -19.66 -23.82
C SER A 634 -64.48 -18.21 -23.26
N LYS A 635 -63.74 -17.38 -24.01
CA LYS A 635 -63.51 -15.94 -23.86
C LYS A 635 -64.80 -15.10 -24.02
N LYS A 636 -64.87 -13.93 -23.37
CA LYS A 636 -65.20 -12.67 -24.09
C LYS A 636 -64.87 -11.36 -23.34
N LYS A 637 -64.28 -10.46 -24.11
CA LYS A 637 -63.96 -9.03 -23.89
C LYS A 637 -65.20 -8.15 -23.65
N LYS A 638 -65.03 -7.03 -22.93
CA LYS A 638 -65.75 -5.75 -23.13
C LYS A 638 -64.78 -4.60 -22.75
N LYS A 639 -64.12 -3.94 -23.69
CA LYS A 639 -64.50 -2.76 -24.53
C LYS A 639 -64.72 -1.44 -23.75
N THR A 640 -63.76 -0.55 -23.95
CA THR A 640 -63.77 0.93 -23.99
C THR A 640 -65.02 1.59 -24.56
N LYS A 641 -65.40 2.76 -24.01
CA LYS A 641 -65.41 4.09 -24.69
C LYS A 641 -66.21 5.12 -23.87
N LYS A 642 -65.57 6.21 -23.45
CA LYS A 642 -65.76 7.55 -24.04
C LYS A 642 -64.58 8.43 -23.63
#